data_AF-A0A9D6NS50-F1
#
_entry.id   AF-A0A9D6NS50-F1
#
_cell.length_a   1.000
_cell.length_b   1.000
_cell.length_c   1.000
_cell.angle_alpha   90.00
_cell.angle_beta   90.00
_cell.angle_gamma   90.00
#
_symmetry.space_group_name_H-M   'P 1'
#
loop_
_entity.id
_entity.type
_entity.pdbx_description
1 polymer ?
#
loop_
_entity_poly.entity_id
_entity_poly.type
_entity_poly.pdbx_seq_one_letter_code
_entity_poly.pdbx_strand_id
1 'polypeptide(L)'
;MSKRYHAVVVSTTHWDRAWYAPFQEFRARLVSMIDWLIDTLDSNPVFTSFTLDGQTVVLEDYLEVRPEREPDLRRLVKAGRLLIGPWYVLPDEFLVSPEAIIRNFLLGHSIARKLGGVNQEGYNPDSFGHVAQLPQILAGFGLHSALFWRGVGDEGEELGNEFWWEAPDGTRVLACFLRHGYHNIANLGYPMLWGETRPFVPSADLALAQIRSAVDKLTPYARTSALLLVNGIDHADPQPEVPLFLQQANAKLDDVEVMHGTLSDYVRRVRAEAKELPVYRGEFNRGRYSVILQGVYSARMGIKQRNEQVQTLLERYAEPIAALATTLGAEYPSGLLATAWRHLLKNHPHDDICGCSVDQVHREDWYRFDQAAQIGQLVTREQWRVLTERLDHQGRQGTPLVVFHPLAWGRSGVIVGEVEFAPKDPRAESFMLRDEAGQPVPHQVLGVEERFSLEPLKPLPRRVARVAFPAQIPPCGYTTLYLTAGKPAQAQTDLKVLPNGAENQYLRLEIAANGTLRLTHKGTGRTFSGLLAFEDTEDAGDEYDYSPAVHTQTLTSQGNRARVRQVEAGPLRITYEVSLELPLPASLSADRKQRSAEQVPCSCSSLVTVTAGSPLVEVTTRFQNRVKDHRLRVRFPTSITGDRVYADGHFAVLERPITVPEVSGWAQPPVPTQHQRYFVDVNDGQAGLAVLNRGLPEYEIVPTAQGNEIALTLLRAVGYLSRGDLLTRPGNAGPWTMPAPEAQCLGEHIFHFAILLHQGEWSQVVRLAQEFAALPLLVRGDSRSGLLPEEFQSASLSRGGEAQLQEPLPASLPATHSFLALQPETLVLSALKRSEDGPDLIVRCYNCSPAPVTGRLRSAWPLRAATLVNLAEEPIQSLPVEDKHQVTLTARQWGIVTVRLEVETA
;
A
#
# COMPACT_ATOMS: atom_id res chain seq x y z
N MET A 1 -49.72 13.60 14.28
CA MET A 1 -49.42 12.89 13.02
C MET A 1 -48.00 12.39 13.12
N SER A 2 -47.66 11.16 12.70
CA SER A 2 -46.25 10.74 12.69
C SER A 2 -45.51 11.55 11.62
N LYS A 3 -44.33 12.08 11.96
CA LYS A 3 -43.48 12.80 11.01
C LYS A 3 -43.07 11.85 9.87
N ARG A 4 -42.93 12.38 8.66
CA ARG A 4 -42.69 11.59 7.43
C ARG A 4 -41.24 11.12 7.32
N TYR A 5 -40.30 11.95 7.75
CA TYR A 5 -38.87 11.65 7.77
C TYR A 5 -38.29 11.82 9.17
N HIS A 6 -37.19 11.15 9.44
CA HIS A 6 -36.43 11.28 10.68
C HIS A 6 -34.95 11.48 10.34
N ALA A 7 -34.47 12.69 10.60
CA ALA A 7 -33.11 13.12 10.38
C ALA A 7 -32.28 12.93 11.65
N VAL A 8 -31.22 12.14 11.55
CA VAL A 8 -30.20 12.00 12.58
C VAL A 8 -29.10 13.01 12.29
N VAL A 9 -28.93 13.96 13.19
CA VAL A 9 -27.86 14.95 13.18
C VAL A 9 -26.69 14.40 13.96
N VAL A 10 -25.54 14.26 13.31
CA VAL A 10 -24.29 13.79 13.92
C VAL A 10 -23.30 14.95 13.97
N SER A 11 -22.89 15.32 15.18
CA SER A 11 -21.77 16.24 15.38
C SER A 11 -20.44 15.50 15.25
N THR A 12 -19.55 16.05 14.42
CA THR A 12 -18.21 15.52 14.15
C THR A 12 -17.25 16.66 13.81
N THR A 13 -15.98 16.33 13.69
CA THR A 13 -14.96 17.15 13.03
C THR A 13 -14.20 16.23 12.08
N HIS A 14 -13.83 16.71 10.90
CA HIS A 14 -12.87 15.98 10.06
C HIS A 14 -11.49 16.49 10.39
N TRP A 15 -10.57 15.63 10.83
CA TRP A 15 -9.29 16.06 11.37
C TRP A 15 -8.12 15.46 10.61
N ASP A 16 -7.73 16.13 9.53
CA ASP A 16 -6.47 15.81 8.85
C ASP A 16 -5.32 16.02 9.81
N ARG A 17 -4.53 14.97 10.00
CA ARG A 17 -3.45 14.95 10.98
C ARG A 17 -2.33 15.92 10.59
N ALA A 18 -2.08 16.03 9.29
CA ALA A 18 -1.19 16.99 8.65
C ALA A 18 -1.69 17.23 7.22
N TRP A 19 -1.54 18.46 6.70
CA TRP A 19 -2.06 18.83 5.38
C TRP A 19 -1.42 20.14 4.87
N TYR A 20 -2.19 21.23 4.78
CA TYR A 20 -1.72 22.57 4.39
C TYR A 20 -0.88 23.25 5.48
N ALA A 21 -0.87 22.71 6.69
CA ALA A 21 0.00 23.12 7.79
C ALA A 21 0.78 21.91 8.35
N PRO A 22 1.96 22.14 8.94
CA PRO A 22 2.73 21.08 9.59
C PRO A 22 1.97 20.42 10.74
N PHE A 23 2.32 19.17 11.05
CA PHE A 23 1.68 18.37 12.11
C PHE A 23 1.57 19.10 13.44
N GLN A 24 2.61 19.80 13.89
CA GLN A 24 2.60 20.46 15.20
C GLN A 24 1.61 21.63 15.29
N GLU A 25 1.31 22.29 14.17
CA GLU A 25 0.27 23.33 14.12
C GLU A 25 -1.12 22.72 14.30
N PHE A 26 -1.41 21.65 13.55
CA PHE A 26 -2.67 20.92 13.71
C PHE A 26 -2.77 20.28 15.09
N ARG A 27 -1.69 19.73 15.65
CA ARG A 27 -1.70 19.18 17.03
C ARG A 27 -2.06 20.23 18.07
N ALA A 28 -1.54 21.46 17.97
CA ALA A 28 -1.89 22.53 18.90
C ALA A 28 -3.38 22.91 18.82
N ARG A 29 -3.95 22.95 17.61
CA ARG A 29 -5.39 23.17 17.39
C ARG A 29 -6.22 22.00 17.93
N LEU A 30 -5.77 20.77 17.71
CA LEU A 30 -6.42 19.55 18.17
C LEU A 30 -6.56 19.55 19.69
N VAL A 31 -5.49 19.93 20.41
CA VAL A 31 -5.52 20.03 21.88
C VAL A 31 -6.58 21.01 22.34
N SER A 32 -6.65 22.19 21.73
CA SER A 32 -7.64 23.20 22.08
C SER A 32 -9.06 22.76 21.75
N MET A 33 -9.25 22.06 20.62
CA MET A 33 -10.55 21.54 20.18
C MET A 33 -11.05 20.43 21.11
N ILE A 34 -10.18 19.47 21.48
CA ILE A 34 -10.54 18.39 22.41
C ILE A 34 -10.83 18.92 23.82
N ASP A 35 -10.04 19.87 24.33
CA ASP A 35 -10.33 20.50 25.63
C ASP A 35 -11.73 21.13 25.62
N TRP A 36 -12.08 21.87 24.55
CA TRP A 36 -13.42 22.43 24.41
C TRP A 36 -14.52 21.37 24.24
N LEU A 37 -14.23 20.28 23.51
CA LEU A 37 -15.15 19.17 23.35
C LEU A 37 -15.48 18.50 24.69
N ILE A 38 -14.46 18.25 25.53
CA ILE A 38 -14.64 17.70 26.88
C ILE A 38 -15.54 18.63 27.71
N ASP A 39 -15.22 19.93 27.75
CA ASP A 39 -15.99 20.92 28.50
C ASP A 39 -17.44 21.02 28.00
N THR A 40 -17.65 20.95 26.68
CA THR A 40 -18.99 20.96 26.05
C THR A 40 -19.79 19.74 26.46
N LEU A 41 -19.19 18.54 26.37
CA LEU A 41 -19.86 17.32 26.79
C LEU A 41 -20.18 17.38 28.29
N ASP A 42 -19.27 17.80 29.15
CA ASP A 42 -19.52 17.83 30.60
C ASP A 42 -20.56 18.86 31.04
N SER A 43 -20.55 20.06 30.44
CA SER A 43 -21.45 21.14 30.83
C SER A 43 -22.83 21.10 30.17
N ASN A 44 -22.96 20.43 29.01
CA ASN A 44 -24.18 20.41 28.22
C ASN A 44 -24.77 19.00 28.09
N PRO A 45 -25.66 18.56 29.01
CA PRO A 45 -26.23 17.21 28.99
C PRO A 45 -27.19 16.95 27.82
N VAL A 46 -27.72 17.99 27.16
CA VAL A 46 -28.57 17.82 25.96
C VAL A 46 -27.75 17.64 24.69
N PHE A 47 -26.45 17.95 24.72
CA PHE A 47 -25.51 17.57 23.68
C PHE A 47 -25.14 16.09 23.86
N THR A 48 -25.91 15.20 23.21
CA THR A 48 -25.89 13.76 23.45
C THR A 48 -24.54 13.10 23.15
N SER A 49 -23.98 13.32 21.96
CA SER A 49 -22.78 12.61 21.49
C SER A 49 -21.95 13.42 20.51
N PHE A 50 -20.66 13.07 20.38
CA PHE A 50 -19.75 13.56 19.34
C PHE A 50 -19.01 12.38 18.69
N THR A 51 -18.95 12.34 17.36
CA THR A 51 -18.10 11.39 16.63
C THR A 51 -16.74 12.01 16.38
N LEU A 52 -15.67 11.43 16.91
CA LEU A 52 -14.31 11.95 16.70
C LEU A 52 -13.70 11.33 15.43
N ASP A 53 -14.26 11.72 14.28
CA ASP A 53 -13.77 11.47 12.92
C ASP A 53 -13.53 10.01 12.48
N GLY A 54 -13.79 9.02 13.34
CA GLY A 54 -13.54 7.62 13.00
C GLY A 54 -12.12 7.11 13.27
N GLN A 55 -11.20 7.97 13.74
CA GLN A 55 -9.78 7.67 13.94
C GLN A 55 -9.35 7.82 15.41
N THR A 56 -8.42 6.97 15.86
CA THR A 56 -7.93 6.98 17.25
C THR A 56 -6.55 7.61 17.43
N VAL A 57 -5.80 7.86 16.34
CA VAL A 57 -4.47 8.51 16.40
C VAL A 57 -4.52 9.89 17.08
N VAL A 58 -5.61 10.64 16.85
CA VAL A 58 -5.82 11.97 17.43
C VAL A 58 -5.88 11.93 18.96
N LEU A 59 -6.30 10.80 19.55
CA LEU A 59 -6.31 10.62 21.00
C LEU A 59 -4.88 10.44 21.54
N GLU A 60 -4.02 9.74 20.79
CA GLU A 60 -2.60 9.62 21.16
C GLU A 60 -1.89 10.97 21.05
N ASP A 61 -2.12 11.68 19.95
CA ASP A 61 -1.52 13.00 19.72
C ASP A 61 -1.95 14.02 20.79
N TYR A 62 -3.20 13.94 21.25
CA TYR A 62 -3.71 14.72 22.38
C TYR A 62 -3.09 14.30 23.72
N LEU A 63 -3.15 13.00 24.05
CA LEU A 63 -2.69 12.48 25.35
C LEU A 63 -1.18 12.57 25.54
N GLU A 64 -0.41 12.67 24.46
CA GLU A 64 1.02 12.98 24.55
C GLU A 64 1.26 14.44 25.02
N VAL A 65 0.29 15.36 24.84
CA VAL A 65 0.34 16.73 25.41
C VAL A 65 -0.40 16.83 26.75
N ARG A 66 -1.55 16.16 26.88
CA ARG A 66 -2.48 16.22 28.01
C ARG A 66 -2.70 14.84 28.64
N PRO A 67 -1.66 14.14 29.12
CA PRO A 67 -1.82 12.79 29.67
C PRO A 67 -2.77 12.74 30.87
N GLU A 68 -2.88 13.85 31.63
CA GLU A 68 -3.77 14.00 32.78
C GLU A 68 -5.27 13.94 32.43
N ARG A 69 -5.63 14.11 31.15
CA ARG A 69 -7.01 14.11 30.64
C ARG A 69 -7.51 12.74 30.17
N GLU A 70 -6.68 11.70 30.24
CA GLU A 70 -7.06 10.32 29.89
C GLU A 70 -8.30 9.81 30.64
N PRO A 71 -8.46 10.06 31.96
CA PRO A 71 -9.67 9.66 32.69
C PRO A 71 -10.95 10.32 32.16
N ASP A 72 -10.87 11.57 31.67
CA ASP A 72 -12.02 12.29 31.11
C ASP A 72 -12.48 11.66 29.79
N LEU A 73 -11.53 11.39 28.88
CA LEU A 73 -11.82 10.69 27.63
C LEU A 73 -12.41 9.31 27.89
N ARG A 74 -11.80 8.52 28.78
CA ARG A 74 -12.30 7.19 29.17
C ARG A 74 -13.73 7.25 29.70
N ARG A 75 -14.04 8.24 30.55
CA ARG A 75 -15.39 8.44 31.10
C ARG A 75 -16.40 8.77 30.00
N LEU A 76 -16.07 9.70 29.11
CA LEU A 76 -16.95 10.13 28.01
C LEU A 76 -17.19 9.02 26.98
N VAL A 77 -16.15 8.25 26.64
CA VAL A 77 -16.24 7.10 25.75
C VAL A 77 -17.13 6.00 26.34
N LYS A 78 -16.92 5.63 27.61
CA LYS A 78 -17.77 4.64 28.30
C LYS A 78 -19.22 5.09 28.42
N ALA A 79 -19.46 6.39 28.56
CA ALA A 79 -20.80 6.96 28.59
C ALA A 79 -21.47 7.01 27.20
N GLY A 80 -20.77 6.64 26.13
CA GLY A 80 -21.29 6.73 24.75
C GLY A 80 -21.44 8.18 24.25
N ARG A 81 -20.82 9.15 24.93
CA ARG A 81 -20.90 10.57 24.58
C ARG A 81 -19.77 11.03 23.67
N LEU A 82 -18.66 10.30 23.66
CA LEU A 82 -17.56 10.47 22.70
C LEU A 82 -17.35 9.15 21.96
N LEU A 83 -17.60 9.13 20.65
CA LEU A 83 -17.41 7.95 19.81
C LEU A 83 -16.05 8.02 19.11
N ILE A 84 -15.27 6.94 19.19
CA ILE A 84 -13.88 6.89 18.72
C ILE A 84 -13.63 5.61 17.91
N GLY A 85 -12.67 5.67 16.98
CA GLY A 85 -12.40 4.58 16.04
C GLY A 85 -13.53 4.40 15.02
N PRO A 86 -13.58 3.27 14.27
CA PRO A 86 -12.81 2.05 14.49
C PRO A 86 -11.37 2.07 13.94
N TRP A 87 -11.01 3.09 13.17
CA TRP A 87 -9.70 3.20 12.55
C TRP A 87 -8.64 3.72 13.53
N TYR A 88 -7.37 3.44 13.22
CA TYR A 88 -6.25 4.17 13.82
C TYR A 88 -6.07 5.53 13.14
N VAL A 89 -5.91 5.55 11.82
CA VAL A 89 -5.88 6.73 10.94
C VAL A 89 -6.92 6.59 9.83
N LEU A 90 -7.28 7.65 9.12
CA LEU A 90 -8.10 7.61 7.91
C LEU A 90 -7.22 7.56 6.65
N PRO A 91 -7.00 6.38 6.03
CA PRO A 91 -6.02 6.27 4.97
C PRO A 91 -6.59 6.54 3.59
N ASP A 92 -5.71 6.83 2.63
CA ASP A 92 -6.01 6.54 1.23
C ASP A 92 -5.91 5.01 1.04
N GLU A 93 -7.03 4.39 0.71
CA GLU A 93 -7.13 2.94 0.68
C GLU A 93 -6.32 2.32 -0.46
N PHE A 94 -6.14 3.02 -1.58
CA PHE A 94 -5.42 2.50 -2.73
C PHE A 94 -3.91 2.48 -2.48
N LEU A 95 -3.35 3.50 -1.82
CA LEU A 95 -1.90 3.69 -1.69
C LEU A 95 -1.23 2.96 -0.52
N VAL A 96 -2.00 2.25 0.29
CA VAL A 96 -1.49 1.42 1.39
C VAL A 96 -1.71 -0.07 1.11
N SER A 97 -0.90 -0.94 1.70
CA SER A 97 -1.05 -2.38 1.50
C SER A 97 -2.38 -2.88 2.11
N PRO A 98 -2.94 -3.99 1.58
CA PRO A 98 -4.14 -4.60 2.16
C PRO A 98 -3.95 -5.04 3.62
N GLU A 99 -2.73 -5.44 4.01
CA GLU A 99 -2.41 -5.75 5.41
C GLU A 99 -2.34 -4.49 6.27
N ALA A 100 -1.82 -3.36 5.75
CA ALA A 100 -1.82 -2.09 6.48
C ALA A 100 -3.24 -1.61 6.82
N ILE A 101 -4.23 -1.82 5.95
CA ILE A 101 -5.65 -1.57 6.26
C ILE A 101 -6.10 -2.43 7.46
N ILE A 102 -5.76 -3.73 7.47
CA ILE A 102 -6.07 -4.61 8.60
C ILE A 102 -5.34 -4.13 9.87
N ARG A 103 -4.07 -3.71 9.78
CA ARG A 103 -3.29 -3.24 10.94
C ARG A 103 -3.85 -1.93 11.49
N ASN A 104 -4.34 -1.07 10.60
CA ASN A 104 -5.04 0.17 10.94
C ASN A 104 -6.27 -0.12 11.82
N PHE A 105 -7.09 -1.10 11.44
CA PHE A 105 -8.23 -1.53 12.26
C PHE A 105 -7.82 -2.23 13.55
N LEU A 106 -6.85 -3.14 13.54
CA LEU A 106 -6.37 -3.83 14.75
C LEU A 106 -5.92 -2.82 15.80
N LEU A 107 -5.11 -1.84 15.38
CA LEU A 107 -4.61 -0.80 16.27
C LEU A 107 -5.71 0.14 16.74
N GLY A 108 -6.61 0.56 15.84
CA GLY A 108 -7.75 1.42 16.16
C GLY A 108 -8.68 0.78 17.20
N HIS A 109 -9.03 -0.49 16.99
CA HIS A 109 -9.83 -1.28 17.94
C HIS A 109 -9.11 -1.44 19.29
N SER A 110 -7.80 -1.71 19.28
CA SER A 110 -7.01 -1.86 20.50
C SER A 110 -7.04 -0.60 21.37
N ILE A 111 -6.83 0.57 20.77
CA ILE A 111 -6.86 1.87 21.47
C ILE A 111 -8.29 2.18 21.96
N ALA A 112 -9.28 2.04 21.09
CA ALA A 112 -10.67 2.35 21.42
C ALA A 112 -11.23 1.44 22.54
N ARG A 113 -10.95 0.12 22.50
CA ARG A 113 -11.31 -0.83 23.57
C ARG A 113 -10.66 -0.45 24.90
N LYS A 114 -9.41 0.02 24.91
CA LYS A 114 -8.73 0.48 26.13
C LYS A 114 -9.42 1.69 26.76
N LEU A 115 -10.00 2.58 25.96
CA LEU A 115 -10.72 3.76 26.47
C LEU A 115 -12.19 3.46 26.83
N GLY A 116 -12.77 2.38 26.29
CA GLY A 116 -14.02 1.81 26.81
C GLY A 116 -15.12 1.57 25.78
N GLY A 117 -14.86 1.78 24.49
CA GLY A 117 -15.83 1.55 23.43
C GLY A 117 -15.23 1.80 22.05
N VAL A 118 -15.68 1.03 21.05
CA VAL A 118 -15.29 1.20 19.64
C VAL A 118 -16.54 1.60 18.87
N ASN A 119 -16.43 2.65 18.05
CA ASN A 119 -17.47 2.98 17.08
C ASN A 119 -17.72 1.81 16.12
N GLN A 120 -18.97 1.54 15.78
CA GLN A 120 -19.40 0.32 15.08
C GLN A 120 -19.64 0.54 13.58
N GLU A 121 -19.25 1.71 13.04
CA GLU A 121 -19.50 2.07 11.65
C GLU A 121 -18.18 2.33 10.92
N GLY A 122 -18.05 1.80 9.70
CA GLY A 122 -16.89 2.05 8.82
C GLY A 122 -16.94 3.46 8.25
N TYR A 123 -16.49 4.45 9.03
CA TYR A 123 -16.49 5.87 8.65
C TYR A 123 -15.12 6.26 8.11
N ASN A 124 -15.00 6.43 6.80
CA ASN A 124 -13.82 6.97 6.12
C ASN A 124 -14.32 7.98 5.07
N PRO A 125 -14.68 9.21 5.49
CA PRO A 125 -15.48 10.09 4.67
C PRO A 125 -14.72 10.63 3.46
N ASP A 126 -13.41 10.89 3.58
CA ASP A 126 -12.64 11.66 2.59
C ASP A 126 -11.55 10.90 1.82
N SER A 127 -11.48 9.56 1.94
CA SER A 127 -10.56 8.77 1.10
C SER A 127 -10.80 9.03 -0.39
N PHE A 128 -9.73 9.09 -1.19
CA PHE A 128 -9.78 9.43 -2.62
C PHE A 128 -10.16 8.22 -3.48
N GLY A 129 -11.30 7.63 -3.10
CA GLY A 129 -11.82 6.39 -3.59
C GLY A 129 -11.69 5.25 -2.57
N HIS A 130 -12.34 4.13 -2.86
CA HIS A 130 -12.42 2.99 -1.96
C HIS A 130 -12.23 1.66 -2.67
N VAL A 131 -11.49 0.76 -2.02
CA VAL A 131 -11.11 -0.53 -2.61
C VAL A 131 -12.27 -1.52 -2.60
N ALA A 132 -12.41 -2.32 -3.67
CA ALA A 132 -13.54 -3.24 -3.83
C ALA A 132 -13.68 -4.28 -2.69
N GLN A 133 -12.59 -4.60 -2.00
CA GLN A 133 -12.57 -5.58 -0.90
C GLN A 133 -12.89 -5.00 0.48
N LEU A 134 -13.09 -3.68 0.60
CA LEU A 134 -13.39 -3.05 1.88
C LEU A 134 -14.63 -3.67 2.60
N PRO A 135 -15.73 -4.06 1.93
CA PRO A 135 -16.84 -4.74 2.58
C PRO A 135 -16.43 -6.03 3.33
N GLN A 136 -15.56 -6.84 2.74
CA GLN A 136 -15.03 -8.05 3.40
C GLN A 136 -14.16 -7.69 4.60
N ILE A 137 -13.32 -6.66 4.46
CA ILE A 137 -12.44 -6.20 5.53
C ILE A 137 -13.27 -5.70 6.71
N LEU A 138 -14.24 -4.81 6.48
CA LEU A 138 -15.15 -4.28 7.50
C LEU A 138 -15.90 -5.39 8.23
N ALA A 139 -16.51 -6.32 7.49
CA ALA A 139 -17.21 -7.46 8.08
C ALA A 139 -16.27 -8.35 8.92
N GLY A 140 -14.99 -8.44 8.54
CA GLY A 140 -13.95 -9.12 9.29
C GLY A 140 -13.65 -8.53 10.68
N PHE A 141 -14.07 -7.29 10.94
CA PHE A 141 -14.03 -6.63 12.25
C PHE A 141 -15.42 -6.48 12.89
N GLY A 142 -16.45 -7.15 12.34
CA GLY A 142 -17.83 -7.02 12.82
C GLY A 142 -18.51 -5.70 12.40
N LEU A 143 -17.90 -4.93 11.51
CA LEU A 143 -18.46 -3.69 10.98
C LEU A 143 -19.30 -4.03 9.75
N HIS A 144 -20.57 -3.62 9.77
CA HIS A 144 -21.55 -4.01 8.74
C HIS A 144 -22.06 -2.81 7.90
N SER A 145 -21.36 -1.68 7.98
CA SER A 145 -21.69 -0.45 7.27
C SER A 145 -20.42 0.26 6.80
N ALA A 146 -20.55 1.01 5.71
CA ALA A 146 -19.53 1.90 5.18
C ALA A 146 -20.17 3.26 4.91
N LEU A 147 -19.57 4.33 5.42
CA LEU A 147 -20.03 5.70 5.23
C LEU A 147 -18.91 6.51 4.61
N PHE A 148 -19.17 7.09 3.44
CA PHE A 148 -18.16 7.73 2.62
C PHE A 148 -18.76 8.80 1.69
N TRP A 149 -17.94 9.73 1.22
CA TRP A 149 -18.34 10.81 0.32
C TRP A 149 -17.83 10.65 -1.12
N ARG A 150 -16.65 10.06 -1.35
CA ARG A 150 -16.02 10.09 -2.68
C ARG A 150 -16.15 8.79 -3.45
N GLY A 151 -16.01 8.89 -4.77
CA GLY A 151 -15.80 7.74 -5.65
C GLY A 151 -17.04 7.19 -6.36
N VAL A 152 -18.22 7.78 -6.17
CA VAL A 152 -19.46 7.36 -6.84
C VAL A 152 -19.63 8.03 -8.21
N GLY A 153 -19.95 7.24 -9.24
CA GLY A 153 -20.24 7.69 -10.59
C GLY A 153 -21.73 7.88 -10.87
N ASP A 154 -22.12 7.75 -12.14
CA ASP A 154 -23.53 7.86 -12.60
C ASP A 154 -24.46 6.86 -11.91
N GLU A 155 -23.93 5.70 -11.50
CA GLU A 155 -24.65 4.70 -10.72
C GLU A 155 -25.28 5.30 -9.45
N GLY A 156 -24.75 6.40 -8.92
CA GLY A 156 -25.28 7.07 -7.73
C GLY A 156 -26.72 7.52 -7.90
N GLU A 157 -27.19 7.86 -9.11
CA GLU A 157 -28.59 8.25 -9.34
C GLU A 157 -29.55 7.08 -9.09
N GLU A 158 -29.14 5.87 -9.48
CA GLU A 158 -29.92 4.65 -9.30
C GLU A 158 -29.70 4.00 -7.93
N LEU A 159 -28.55 4.18 -7.30
CA LEU A 159 -28.28 3.62 -5.98
C LEU A 159 -29.05 4.40 -4.89
N GLY A 160 -29.07 5.73 -4.97
CA GLY A 160 -29.62 6.60 -3.92
C GLY A 160 -28.61 6.88 -2.81
N ASN A 161 -29.09 7.11 -1.58
CA ASN A 161 -28.22 7.39 -0.42
C ASN A 161 -27.82 6.11 0.33
N GLU A 162 -28.63 5.05 0.26
CA GLU A 162 -28.38 3.78 0.95
C GLU A 162 -28.48 2.61 -0.02
N PHE A 163 -27.48 1.73 -0.01
CA PHE A 163 -27.43 0.55 -0.88
C PHE A 163 -26.53 -0.55 -0.29
N TRP A 164 -26.60 -1.76 -0.83
CA TRP A 164 -25.67 -2.83 -0.48
C TRP A 164 -24.39 -2.71 -1.31
N TRP A 165 -23.23 -2.61 -0.66
CA TRP A 165 -21.95 -2.73 -1.33
C TRP A 165 -21.40 -4.14 -1.16
N GLU A 166 -21.22 -4.85 -2.27
CA GLU A 166 -20.75 -6.23 -2.33
C GLU A 166 -19.29 -6.30 -2.78
N ALA A 167 -18.45 -6.91 -1.94
CA ALA A 167 -17.06 -7.22 -2.26
C ALA A 167 -16.96 -8.36 -3.29
N PRO A 168 -15.81 -8.52 -3.98
CA PRO A 168 -15.59 -9.62 -4.94
C PRO A 168 -15.89 -11.04 -4.41
N ASP A 169 -15.75 -11.26 -3.10
CA ASP A 169 -16.05 -12.54 -2.44
C ASP A 169 -17.54 -12.78 -2.16
N GLY A 170 -18.39 -11.77 -2.42
CA GLY A 170 -19.82 -11.76 -2.16
C GLY A 170 -20.22 -11.21 -0.78
N THR A 171 -19.26 -10.80 0.06
CA THR A 171 -19.57 -10.17 1.36
C THR A 171 -20.20 -8.80 1.15
N ARG A 172 -21.24 -8.48 1.93
CA ARG A 172 -21.99 -7.21 1.82
C ARG A 172 -21.94 -6.39 3.09
N VAL A 173 -21.82 -5.08 2.92
CA VAL A 173 -22.05 -4.08 3.98
C VAL A 173 -23.07 -3.05 3.49
N LEU A 174 -23.77 -2.40 4.43
CA LEU A 174 -24.65 -1.29 4.10
C LEU A 174 -23.79 -0.06 3.78
N ALA A 175 -23.79 0.37 2.52
CA ALA A 175 -23.18 1.62 2.12
C ALA A 175 -24.16 2.78 2.38
N CYS A 176 -23.68 3.84 3.01
CA CYS A 176 -24.37 5.10 3.17
C CYS A 176 -23.56 6.20 2.49
N PHE A 177 -23.99 6.58 1.30
CA PHE A 177 -23.33 7.57 0.48
C PHE A 177 -23.66 8.98 0.96
N LEU A 178 -22.65 9.72 1.41
CA LEU A 178 -22.74 11.11 1.82
C LEU A 178 -22.78 12.03 0.59
N ARG A 179 -23.86 11.94 -0.21
CA ARG A 179 -24.01 12.62 -1.51
C ARG A 179 -23.67 14.12 -1.51
N HIS A 180 -23.92 14.80 -0.39
CA HIS A 180 -23.65 16.22 -0.21
C HIS A 180 -22.53 16.50 0.79
N GLY A 181 -21.57 15.58 0.90
CA GLY A 181 -20.41 15.67 1.78
C GLY A 181 -20.72 15.29 3.23
N TYR A 182 -19.64 15.09 3.99
CA TYR A 182 -19.68 15.00 5.46
C TYR A 182 -19.89 16.38 6.14
N HIS A 183 -20.21 17.41 5.35
CA HIS A 183 -20.41 18.79 5.78
C HIS A 183 -21.78 19.36 5.39
N ASN A 184 -22.75 18.51 5.10
CA ASN A 184 -24.04 18.92 4.53
C ASN A 184 -24.87 19.89 5.41
N ILE A 185 -24.55 19.97 6.71
CA ILE A 185 -25.03 21.02 7.63
C ILE A 185 -23.90 21.59 8.51
N ALA A 186 -22.65 21.59 8.03
CA ALA A 186 -21.52 22.15 8.75
C ALA A 186 -21.74 23.63 9.11
N ASN A 187 -21.12 24.08 10.20
CA ASN A 187 -21.23 25.46 10.69
C ASN A 187 -22.70 25.91 10.78
N LEU A 188 -23.53 25.11 11.46
CA LEU A 188 -24.96 25.30 11.54
C LEU A 188 -25.31 26.65 12.20
N GLY A 189 -26.12 27.46 11.52
CA GLY A 189 -26.49 28.81 11.94
C GLY A 189 -25.48 29.89 11.55
N TYR A 190 -24.36 29.53 10.92
CA TYR A 190 -23.37 30.49 10.43
C TYR A 190 -23.46 30.66 8.90
N PRO A 191 -23.18 31.87 8.36
CA PRO A 191 -23.22 32.12 6.92
C PRO A 191 -22.01 31.56 6.14
N MET A 192 -21.07 30.89 6.81
CA MET A 192 -19.85 30.35 6.23
C MET A 192 -19.83 28.82 6.35
N LEU A 193 -19.44 28.12 5.29
CA LEU A 193 -19.34 26.66 5.30
C LEU A 193 -18.09 26.17 6.04
N TRP A 194 -16.97 26.88 5.88
CA TRP A 194 -15.66 26.52 6.42
C TRP A 194 -14.96 27.75 7.02
N GLY A 195 -14.13 27.52 8.05
CA GLY A 195 -13.39 28.55 8.77
C GLY A 195 -13.79 28.70 10.24
N GLU A 196 -13.12 29.63 10.95
CA GLU A 196 -13.31 29.85 12.38
C GLU A 196 -14.67 30.50 12.69
N THR A 197 -15.47 29.84 13.52
CA THR A 197 -16.81 30.30 13.89
C THR A 197 -16.85 31.08 15.21
N ARG A 198 -15.84 30.94 16.07
CA ARG A 198 -15.77 31.58 17.40
C ARG A 198 -16.03 33.09 17.42
N PRO A 199 -15.60 33.89 16.42
CA PRO A 199 -15.85 35.33 16.39
C PRO A 199 -17.30 35.72 16.08
N PHE A 200 -18.14 34.76 15.66
CA PHE A 200 -19.48 35.03 15.13
C PHE A 200 -20.58 34.51 16.06
N VAL A 201 -21.76 35.10 15.95
CA VAL A 201 -22.96 34.65 16.64
C VAL A 201 -23.82 33.87 15.65
N PRO A 202 -24.23 32.62 15.96
CA PRO A 202 -25.05 31.84 15.05
C PRO A 202 -26.50 32.32 15.04
N SER A 203 -27.17 32.14 13.91
CA SER A 203 -28.58 32.48 13.68
C SER A 203 -29.45 31.22 13.66
N ALA A 204 -30.43 31.18 14.57
CA ALA A 204 -31.45 30.13 14.63
C ALA A 204 -32.25 29.97 13.32
N ASP A 205 -32.62 31.09 12.68
CA ASP A 205 -33.39 31.03 11.44
C ASP A 205 -32.54 30.53 10.26
N LEU A 206 -31.24 30.85 10.26
CA LEU A 206 -30.30 30.29 9.28
C LEU A 206 -30.08 28.80 9.50
N ALA A 207 -29.91 28.36 10.76
CA ALA A 207 -29.80 26.95 11.10
C ALA A 207 -31.03 26.15 10.62
N LEU A 208 -32.23 26.68 10.86
CA LEU A 208 -33.48 26.09 10.37
C LEU A 208 -33.48 25.96 8.84
N ALA A 209 -33.08 27.02 8.13
CA ALA A 209 -33.03 27.02 6.67
C ALA A 209 -32.00 26.01 6.13
N GLN A 210 -30.84 25.87 6.77
CA GLN A 210 -29.81 24.89 6.43
C GLN A 210 -30.31 23.46 6.64
N ILE A 211 -30.93 23.17 7.79
CA ILE A 211 -31.56 21.86 8.06
C ILE A 211 -32.60 21.55 6.98
N ARG A 212 -33.52 22.47 6.69
CA ARG A 212 -34.55 22.26 5.67
C ARG A 212 -33.94 21.97 4.31
N SER A 213 -32.94 22.77 3.91
CA SER A 213 -32.21 22.59 2.64
C SER A 213 -31.55 21.22 2.54
N ALA A 214 -30.90 20.75 3.61
CA ALA A 214 -30.31 19.41 3.65
C ALA A 214 -31.38 18.31 3.53
N VAL A 215 -32.50 18.43 4.26
CA VAL A 215 -33.63 17.48 4.15
C VAL A 215 -34.18 17.42 2.73
N ASP A 216 -34.41 18.58 2.10
CA ASP A 216 -34.96 18.67 0.74
C ASP A 216 -34.02 18.06 -0.31
N LYS A 217 -32.70 18.21 -0.14
CA LYS A 217 -31.70 17.64 -1.04
C LYS A 217 -31.54 16.12 -0.89
N LEU A 218 -31.66 15.60 0.34
CA LEU A 218 -31.45 14.17 0.62
C LEU A 218 -32.69 13.33 0.32
N THR A 219 -33.89 13.88 0.57
CA THR A 219 -35.16 13.16 0.46
C THR A 219 -35.40 12.45 -0.89
N PRO A 220 -35.09 13.05 -2.06
CA PRO A 220 -35.32 12.40 -3.35
C PRO A 220 -34.55 11.10 -3.56
N TYR A 221 -33.45 10.91 -2.82
CA TYR A 221 -32.52 9.79 -2.96
C TYR A 221 -32.56 8.81 -1.78
N ALA A 222 -33.34 9.11 -0.74
CA ALA A 222 -33.49 8.26 0.43
C ALA A 222 -34.33 7.02 0.11
N ARG A 223 -33.84 5.84 0.47
CA ARG A 223 -34.54 4.54 0.35
C ARG A 223 -35.42 4.23 1.55
N THR A 224 -35.25 4.98 2.63
CA THR A 224 -36.00 4.86 3.88
C THR A 224 -36.47 6.23 4.34
N SER A 225 -37.19 6.31 5.45
CA SER A 225 -37.54 7.60 6.06
C SER A 225 -36.38 8.20 6.87
N ALA A 226 -35.27 7.49 7.05
CA ALA A 226 -34.09 7.98 7.74
C ALA A 226 -33.27 8.92 6.84
N LEU A 227 -32.77 10.02 7.42
CA LEU A 227 -31.85 10.96 6.77
C LEU A 227 -30.63 11.18 7.66
N LEU A 228 -29.44 11.32 7.07
CA LEU A 228 -28.20 11.63 7.78
C LEU A 228 -27.76 13.07 7.52
N LEU A 229 -27.69 13.85 8.59
CA LEU A 229 -27.23 15.23 8.58
C LEU A 229 -25.93 15.29 9.39
N VAL A 230 -24.83 15.65 8.76
CA VAL A 230 -23.50 15.69 9.37
C VAL A 230 -23.11 17.14 9.64
N ASN A 231 -23.01 17.48 10.92
CA ASN A 231 -22.48 18.76 11.38
C ASN A 231 -21.01 18.61 11.74
N GLY A 232 -20.18 18.72 10.72
CA GLY A 232 -18.72 18.73 10.83
C GLY A 232 -18.10 19.11 9.49
N ILE A 233 -16.88 19.63 9.52
CA ILE A 233 -16.05 19.88 8.34
C ILE A 233 -14.58 19.86 8.82
N ASP A 234 -13.65 20.04 7.89
CA ASP A 234 -12.20 20.02 8.15
C ASP A 234 -11.84 21.02 9.25
N HIS A 235 -11.22 20.48 10.30
CA HIS A 235 -10.74 21.17 11.50
C HIS A 235 -11.80 22.02 12.21
N ALA A 236 -13.08 21.62 12.13
CA ALA A 236 -14.18 22.30 12.81
C ALA A 236 -14.14 22.13 14.34
N ASP A 237 -14.50 23.18 15.05
CA ASP A 237 -14.75 23.15 16.49
C ASP A 237 -16.12 22.51 16.81
N PRO A 238 -16.31 21.93 18.01
CA PRO A 238 -17.63 21.50 18.47
C PRO A 238 -18.61 22.69 18.55
N GLN A 239 -19.89 22.46 18.25
CA GLN A 239 -20.95 23.49 18.27
C GLN A 239 -21.99 23.20 19.38
N PRO A 240 -21.85 23.78 20.58
CA PRO A 240 -22.74 23.54 21.71
C PRO A 240 -24.22 23.90 21.45
N GLU A 241 -24.49 24.75 20.47
CA GLU A 241 -25.82 25.29 20.13
C GLU A 241 -26.70 24.30 19.35
N VAL A 242 -26.12 23.23 18.79
CA VAL A 242 -26.84 22.26 17.94
C VAL A 242 -28.15 21.77 18.56
N PRO A 243 -28.20 21.28 19.82
CA PRO A 243 -29.44 20.79 20.41
C PRO A 243 -30.56 21.85 20.44
N LEU A 244 -30.21 23.13 20.64
CA LEU A 244 -31.17 24.23 20.64
C LEU A 244 -31.76 24.44 19.23
N PHE A 245 -30.92 24.42 18.20
CA PHE A 245 -31.38 24.54 16.81
C PHE A 245 -32.28 23.36 16.41
N LEU A 246 -31.97 22.15 16.86
CA LEU A 246 -32.82 20.98 16.61
C LEU A 246 -34.18 21.08 17.31
N GLN A 247 -34.22 21.60 18.53
CA GLN A 247 -35.48 21.86 19.24
C GLN A 247 -36.35 22.86 18.47
N GLN A 248 -35.76 23.95 17.98
CA GLN A 248 -36.46 24.97 17.19
C GLN A 248 -36.93 24.43 15.83
N ALA A 249 -36.10 23.61 15.17
CA ALA A 249 -36.48 22.94 13.94
C ALA A 249 -37.65 21.98 14.16
N ASN A 250 -37.64 21.19 15.23
CA ASN A 250 -38.78 20.31 15.55
C ASN A 250 -40.08 21.05 15.85
N ALA A 251 -40.01 22.27 16.37
CA ALA A 251 -41.18 23.11 16.64
C ALA A 251 -41.75 23.79 15.38
N LYS A 252 -40.97 23.90 14.30
CA LYS A 252 -41.34 24.58 13.05
C LYS A 252 -41.51 23.65 11.84
N LEU A 253 -40.95 22.44 11.88
CA LEU A 253 -41.03 21.45 10.80
C LEU A 253 -41.99 20.32 11.16
N ASP A 254 -43.07 20.20 10.37
CA ASP A 254 -44.16 19.25 10.59
C ASP A 254 -43.92 17.88 9.92
N ASP A 255 -43.07 17.83 8.89
CA ASP A 255 -42.83 16.65 8.06
C ASP A 255 -41.55 15.88 8.42
N VAL A 256 -40.61 16.50 9.14
CA VAL A 256 -39.35 15.87 9.57
C VAL A 256 -39.10 15.99 11.07
N GLU A 257 -38.68 14.89 11.68
CA GLU A 257 -38.18 14.86 13.05
C GLU A 257 -36.66 14.95 13.00
N VAL A 258 -36.07 15.93 13.67
CA VAL A 258 -34.61 16.05 13.75
C VAL A 258 -34.14 15.65 15.14
N MET A 259 -33.12 14.81 15.24
CA MET A 259 -32.56 14.39 16.54
C MET A 259 -31.04 14.47 16.54
N HIS A 260 -30.45 14.81 17.68
CA HIS A 260 -29.01 14.72 17.85
C HIS A 260 -28.64 13.29 18.23
N GLY A 261 -27.83 12.63 17.42
CA GLY A 261 -27.50 11.21 17.61
C GLY A 261 -26.18 10.82 16.97
N THR A 262 -26.06 9.52 16.71
CA THR A 262 -24.82 8.88 16.26
C THR A 262 -24.97 8.31 14.85
N LEU A 263 -23.84 7.99 14.19
CA LEU A 263 -23.86 7.26 12.92
C LEU A 263 -24.61 5.92 13.07
N SER A 264 -24.44 5.23 14.21
CA SER A 264 -25.15 3.99 14.52
C SER A 264 -26.65 4.15 14.67
N ASP A 265 -27.15 5.29 15.16
CA ASP A 265 -28.59 5.55 15.22
C ASP A 265 -29.20 5.66 13.82
N TYR A 266 -28.50 6.33 12.91
CA TYR A 266 -28.88 6.41 11.50
C TYR A 266 -28.88 5.02 10.84
N VAL A 267 -27.77 4.29 10.93
CA VAL A 267 -27.63 2.96 10.33
C VAL A 267 -28.67 1.96 10.86
N ARG A 268 -28.92 1.97 12.17
CA ARG A 268 -29.95 1.14 12.80
C ARG A 268 -31.33 1.44 12.23
N ARG A 269 -31.64 2.72 12.00
CA ARG A 269 -32.92 3.17 11.44
C ARG A 269 -33.08 2.76 9.98
N VAL A 270 -32.04 2.94 9.17
CA VAL A 270 -32.03 2.45 7.77
C VAL A 270 -32.29 0.94 7.74
N ARG A 271 -31.56 0.15 8.53
CA ARG A 271 -31.73 -1.31 8.55
C ARG A 271 -33.12 -1.76 9.03
N ALA A 272 -33.75 -1.02 9.94
CA ALA A 272 -35.08 -1.35 10.42
C ALA A 272 -36.18 -1.14 9.37
N GLU A 273 -35.96 -0.22 8.42
CA GLU A 273 -36.96 0.18 7.42
C GLU A 273 -36.67 -0.37 6.02
N ALA A 274 -35.40 -0.63 5.71
CA ALA A 274 -34.96 -1.11 4.41
C ALA A 274 -35.55 -2.50 4.10
N LYS A 275 -36.42 -2.57 3.09
CA LYS A 275 -36.99 -3.84 2.60
C LYS A 275 -36.14 -4.45 1.50
N GLU A 276 -35.84 -3.65 0.47
CA GLU A 276 -34.97 -4.01 -0.64
C GLU A 276 -34.10 -2.80 -0.98
N LEU A 277 -32.79 -3.02 -1.12
CA LEU A 277 -31.82 -1.99 -1.50
C LEU A 277 -31.07 -2.48 -2.75
N PRO A 278 -30.69 -1.57 -3.67
CA PRO A 278 -29.87 -1.95 -4.81
C PRO A 278 -28.50 -2.45 -4.35
N VAL A 279 -27.84 -3.24 -5.20
CA VAL A 279 -26.51 -3.82 -4.91
C VAL A 279 -25.50 -3.22 -5.88
N TYR A 280 -24.42 -2.65 -5.35
CA TYR A 280 -23.26 -2.23 -6.12
C TYR A 280 -22.10 -3.21 -5.92
N ARG A 281 -21.37 -3.48 -7.01
CA ARG A 281 -20.17 -4.34 -7.04
C ARG A 281 -19.05 -3.57 -7.71
N GLY A 282 -17.91 -3.49 -7.03
CA GLY A 282 -16.73 -2.82 -7.55
C GLY A 282 -16.07 -1.89 -6.55
N GLU A 283 -15.03 -1.23 -7.01
CA GLU A 283 -14.34 -0.13 -6.33
C GLU A 283 -15.09 1.19 -6.55
N PHE A 284 -14.85 2.17 -5.70
CA PHE A 284 -15.33 3.55 -5.89
C PHE A 284 -14.16 4.43 -6.31
N ASN A 285 -14.14 4.89 -7.56
CA ASN A 285 -13.07 5.73 -8.11
C ASN A 285 -13.57 6.75 -9.14
N ARG A 286 -14.82 7.20 -9.00
CA ARG A 286 -15.50 8.13 -9.92
C ARG A 286 -15.81 9.48 -9.26
N GLY A 287 -15.69 10.55 -10.03
CA GLY A 287 -15.80 11.93 -9.55
C GLY A 287 -17.11 12.64 -9.86
N ARG A 288 -18.26 11.95 -9.90
CA ARG A 288 -19.54 12.60 -10.30
C ARG A 288 -19.98 13.67 -9.30
N TYR A 289 -19.96 13.34 -8.01
CA TYR A 289 -20.52 14.19 -6.94
C TYR A 289 -19.47 14.97 -6.16
N SER A 290 -18.22 14.54 -6.21
CA SER A 290 -17.06 15.15 -5.56
C SER A 290 -15.82 14.88 -6.40
N VAL A 291 -14.78 15.69 -6.22
CA VAL A 291 -13.49 15.46 -6.88
C VAL A 291 -12.87 14.15 -6.35
N ILE A 292 -12.27 13.36 -7.24
CA ILE A 292 -11.71 12.02 -6.92
C ILE A 292 -10.18 12.00 -6.85
N LEU A 293 -9.50 12.98 -7.46
CA LEU A 293 -8.09 13.28 -7.18
C LEU A 293 -7.10 12.15 -7.54
N GLN A 294 -7.31 11.47 -8.66
CA GLN A 294 -6.51 10.28 -9.04
C GLN A 294 -5.02 10.58 -9.36
N GLY A 295 -4.62 11.85 -9.50
CA GLY A 295 -3.21 12.21 -9.71
C GLY A 295 -2.32 12.04 -8.47
N VAL A 296 -2.91 11.79 -7.28
CA VAL A 296 -2.18 11.47 -6.05
C VAL A 296 -1.37 10.17 -6.16
N TYR A 297 -1.73 9.27 -7.10
CA TYR A 297 -1.02 8.00 -7.30
C TYR A 297 0.45 8.21 -7.70
N SER A 298 0.77 9.29 -8.42
CA SER A 298 2.13 9.61 -8.84
C SER A 298 2.73 10.87 -8.19
N ALA A 299 1.97 11.59 -7.36
CA ALA A 299 2.48 12.71 -6.60
C ALA A 299 3.58 12.24 -5.63
N ARG A 300 4.76 12.88 -5.70
CA ARG A 300 5.91 12.56 -4.83
C ARG A 300 6.22 11.06 -4.81
N MET A 301 6.48 10.47 -5.98
CA MET A 301 6.67 9.01 -6.17
C MET A 301 7.58 8.35 -5.11
N GLY A 302 8.63 9.05 -4.64
CA GLY A 302 9.50 8.55 -3.56
C GLY A 302 8.77 8.14 -2.27
N ILE A 303 7.67 8.82 -1.90
CA ILE A 303 6.82 8.47 -0.75
C ILE A 303 6.15 7.10 -0.98
N LYS A 304 5.62 6.84 -2.18
CA LYS A 304 4.96 5.57 -2.54
C LYS A 304 5.96 4.41 -2.56
N GLN A 305 7.12 4.64 -3.18
CA GLN A 305 8.21 3.65 -3.21
C GLN A 305 8.70 3.32 -1.81
N ARG A 306 8.87 4.33 -0.95
CA ARG A 306 9.30 4.13 0.44
C ARG A 306 8.24 3.40 1.25
N ASN A 307 6.96 3.72 1.07
CA ASN A 307 5.87 3.00 1.70
C ASN A 307 5.88 1.51 1.33
N GLU A 308 5.96 1.19 0.03
CA GLU A 308 5.99 -0.21 -0.43
C GLU A 308 7.18 -0.98 0.13
N GLN A 309 8.37 -0.35 0.21
CA GLN A 309 9.55 -0.95 0.82
C GLN A 309 9.33 -1.28 2.31
N VAL A 310 8.81 -0.33 3.11
CA VAL A 310 8.63 -0.54 4.55
C VAL A 310 7.51 -1.54 4.84
N GLN A 311 6.39 -1.49 4.09
CA GLN A 311 5.32 -2.48 4.18
C GLN A 311 5.84 -3.88 3.87
N THR A 312 6.55 -4.04 2.75
CA THR A 312 7.15 -5.33 2.38
C THR A 312 8.14 -5.82 3.43
N LEU A 313 8.99 -4.93 3.98
CA LEU A 313 9.92 -5.27 5.06
C LEU A 313 9.20 -5.84 6.29
N LEU A 314 8.14 -5.18 6.76
CA LEU A 314 7.40 -5.61 7.95
C LEU A 314 6.59 -6.89 7.69
N GLU A 315 5.83 -6.91 6.60
CA GLU A 315 4.87 -7.99 6.27
C GLU A 315 5.54 -9.27 5.79
N ARG A 316 6.65 -9.17 5.06
CA ARG A 316 7.31 -10.33 4.43
C ARG A 316 8.54 -10.82 5.16
N TYR A 317 9.18 -9.98 5.98
CA TYR A 317 10.42 -10.34 6.65
C TYR A 317 10.35 -10.19 8.16
N ALA A 318 10.11 -8.98 8.69
CA ALA A 318 10.25 -8.72 10.11
C ALA A 318 9.26 -9.54 10.95
N GLU A 319 7.96 -9.53 10.62
CA GLU A 319 6.98 -10.31 11.36
C GLU A 319 7.08 -11.82 11.13
N PRO A 320 7.20 -12.32 9.87
CA PRO A 320 7.34 -13.75 9.65
C PRO A 320 8.56 -14.30 10.38
N ILE A 321 9.74 -13.70 10.20
CA ILE A 321 10.97 -14.19 10.82
C ILE A 321 10.90 -14.12 12.36
N ALA A 322 10.32 -13.06 12.93
CA ALA A 322 10.11 -12.98 14.37
C ALA A 322 9.15 -14.06 14.90
N ALA A 323 8.07 -14.32 14.18
CA ALA A 323 7.11 -15.37 14.52
C ALA A 323 7.78 -16.75 14.47
N LEU A 324 8.55 -17.03 13.42
CA LEU A 324 9.34 -18.26 13.26
C LEU A 324 10.34 -18.43 14.40
N ALA A 325 11.15 -17.40 14.69
CA ALA A 325 12.15 -17.46 15.75
C ALA A 325 11.53 -17.73 17.13
N THR A 326 10.32 -17.20 17.39
CA THR A 326 9.60 -17.42 18.65
C THR A 326 9.27 -18.89 18.88
N THR A 327 8.94 -19.64 17.82
CA THR A 327 8.70 -21.09 17.92
C THR A 327 9.94 -21.89 18.33
N LEU A 328 11.13 -21.29 18.24
CA LEU A 328 12.40 -21.88 18.67
C LEU A 328 12.84 -21.36 20.04
N GLY A 329 11.98 -20.64 20.76
CA GLY A 329 12.26 -20.07 22.07
C GLY A 329 12.84 -18.66 22.05
N ALA A 330 12.84 -17.96 20.91
CA ALA A 330 13.17 -16.53 20.89
C ALA A 330 12.06 -15.70 21.52
N GLU A 331 12.41 -14.54 22.10
CA GLU A 331 11.40 -13.56 22.49
C GLU A 331 10.84 -12.85 21.25
N TYR A 332 9.51 -12.83 21.12
CA TYR A 332 8.84 -12.06 20.08
C TYR A 332 8.96 -10.55 20.38
N PRO A 333 9.57 -9.74 19.49
CA PRO A 333 9.85 -8.32 19.72
C PRO A 333 8.60 -7.45 19.49
N SER A 334 7.53 -7.73 20.24
CA SER A 334 6.21 -7.08 20.11
C SER A 334 6.29 -5.56 20.20
N GLY A 335 6.99 -5.02 21.19
CA GLY A 335 7.13 -3.57 21.39
C GLY A 335 7.81 -2.87 20.22
N LEU A 336 8.86 -3.48 19.64
CA LEU A 336 9.55 -2.93 18.48
C LEU A 336 8.66 -2.97 17.23
N LEU A 337 8.05 -4.12 16.94
CA LEU A 337 7.14 -4.25 15.79
C LEU A 337 5.94 -3.31 15.89
N ALA A 338 5.34 -3.19 17.07
CA ALA A 338 4.24 -2.25 17.31
C ALA A 338 4.68 -0.79 17.10
N THR A 339 5.91 -0.44 17.48
CA THR A 339 6.48 0.89 17.25
C THR A 339 6.72 1.15 15.77
N ALA A 340 7.27 0.17 15.03
CA ALA A 340 7.47 0.28 13.59
C ALA A 340 6.14 0.48 12.84
N TRP A 341 5.11 -0.32 13.17
CA TRP A 341 3.78 -0.18 12.59
C TRP A 341 3.13 1.16 12.92
N ARG A 342 3.27 1.68 14.14
CA ARG A 342 2.77 3.03 14.48
C ARG A 342 3.43 4.11 13.64
N HIS A 343 4.76 4.06 13.48
CA HIS A 343 5.45 5.03 12.63
C HIS A 343 4.97 4.95 11.18
N LEU A 344 4.84 3.73 10.64
CA LEU A 344 4.34 3.53 9.29
C LEU A 344 2.90 4.01 9.11
N LEU A 345 1.98 3.58 9.99
CA LEU A 345 0.56 3.96 9.93
C LEU A 345 0.36 5.46 10.13
N LYS A 346 1.25 6.17 10.84
CA LYS A 346 1.19 7.63 10.96
C LYS A 346 1.51 8.36 9.64
N ASN A 347 2.12 7.70 8.65
CA ASN A 347 2.27 8.19 7.27
C ASN A 347 1.12 7.75 6.35
N HIS A 348 0.17 6.97 6.86
CA HIS A 348 -0.96 6.48 6.09
C HIS A 348 -2.21 7.37 6.08
N PRO A 349 -2.39 8.45 6.88
CA PRO A 349 -3.47 9.39 6.60
C PRO A 349 -3.44 9.81 5.13
N HIS A 350 -4.62 9.98 4.54
CA HIS A 350 -4.73 10.21 3.09
C HIS A 350 -3.83 11.38 2.63
N ASP A 351 -3.80 12.52 3.33
CA ASP A 351 -2.96 13.66 2.97
C ASP A 351 -1.44 13.44 3.12
N ASP A 352 -1.00 12.53 3.99
CA ASP A 352 0.41 12.13 4.12
C ASP A 352 0.79 11.20 2.95
N ILE A 353 0.11 10.05 2.78
CA ILE A 353 0.50 9.02 1.78
C ILE A 353 0.23 9.47 0.34
N CYS A 354 -0.82 10.27 0.10
CA CYS A 354 -1.13 10.85 -1.21
C CYS A 354 -0.08 11.86 -1.66
N GLY A 355 0.80 12.33 -0.77
CA GLY A 355 1.83 13.28 -1.16
C GLY A 355 1.25 14.66 -1.51
N CYS A 356 0.11 15.01 -0.91
CA CYS A 356 -0.68 16.22 -1.19
C CYS A 356 -0.72 17.21 -0.02
N SER A 357 0.43 17.35 0.64
CA SER A 357 0.65 18.25 1.77
C SER A 357 1.84 19.18 1.53
N VAL A 358 2.00 20.19 2.38
CA VAL A 358 3.16 21.08 2.29
C VAL A 358 4.46 20.32 2.55
N ASP A 359 5.57 20.79 1.96
CA ASP A 359 6.88 20.12 2.01
C ASP A 359 7.32 19.65 3.41
N GLN A 360 7.01 20.44 4.45
CA GLN A 360 7.37 20.10 5.82
C GLN A 360 6.72 18.80 6.30
N VAL A 361 5.47 18.52 5.90
CA VAL A 361 4.76 17.27 6.25
C VAL A 361 5.52 16.08 5.67
N HIS A 362 5.90 16.14 4.40
CA HIS A 362 6.59 15.03 3.75
C HIS A 362 8.04 14.83 4.22
N ARG A 363 8.71 15.88 4.71
CA ARG A 363 9.98 15.71 5.44
C ARG A 363 9.80 14.93 6.75
N GLU A 364 8.67 15.11 7.43
CA GLU A 364 8.33 14.33 8.63
C GLU A 364 7.93 12.89 8.28
N ASP A 365 7.28 12.68 7.13
CA ASP A 365 6.97 11.33 6.63
C ASP A 365 8.24 10.53 6.37
N TRP A 366 9.26 11.13 5.74
CA TRP A 366 10.57 10.51 5.56
C TRP A 366 11.21 10.08 6.87
N TYR A 367 11.14 10.92 7.91
CA TYR A 367 11.61 10.55 9.25
C TYR A 367 10.87 9.31 9.79
N ARG A 368 9.53 9.29 9.70
CA ARG A 368 8.72 8.16 10.19
C ARG A 368 8.98 6.88 9.39
N PHE A 369 9.14 6.97 8.06
CA PHE A 369 9.57 5.83 7.25
C PHE A 369 10.93 5.30 7.68
N ASP A 370 11.89 6.18 7.96
CA ASP A 370 13.21 5.77 8.41
C ASP A 370 13.18 5.12 9.79
N GLN A 371 12.36 5.60 10.73
CA GLN A 371 12.15 4.94 12.01
C GLN A 371 11.58 3.52 11.83
N ALA A 372 10.49 3.39 11.05
CA ALA A 372 9.86 2.10 10.79
C ALA A 372 10.81 1.12 10.08
N ALA A 373 11.55 1.61 9.07
CA ALA A 373 12.53 0.82 8.33
C ALA A 373 13.67 0.33 9.23
N GLN A 374 14.31 1.22 10.00
CA GLN A 374 15.42 0.86 10.89
C GLN A 374 15.00 -0.20 11.92
N ILE A 375 13.80 -0.05 12.52
CA ILE A 375 13.27 -1.04 13.45
C ILE A 375 12.99 -2.37 12.74
N GLY A 376 12.33 -2.35 11.58
CA GLY A 376 12.03 -3.55 10.80
C GLY A 376 13.30 -4.30 10.36
N GLN A 377 14.34 -3.57 9.95
CA GLN A 377 15.64 -4.13 9.57
C GLN A 377 16.32 -4.77 10.77
N LEU A 378 16.30 -4.09 11.93
CA LEU A 378 16.88 -4.60 13.17
C LEU A 378 16.17 -5.87 13.63
N VAL A 379 14.84 -5.86 13.70
CA VAL A 379 14.04 -7.03 14.07
C VAL A 379 14.33 -8.19 13.12
N THR A 380 14.29 -7.95 11.80
CA THR A 380 14.60 -8.96 10.79
C THR A 380 15.97 -9.58 11.04
N ARG A 381 17.01 -8.76 11.19
CA ARG A 381 18.38 -9.23 11.39
C ARG A 381 18.55 -10.02 12.69
N GLU A 382 18.05 -9.50 13.82
CA GLU A 382 18.25 -10.13 15.12
C GLU A 382 17.46 -11.43 15.26
N GLN A 383 16.22 -11.48 14.76
CA GLN A 383 15.41 -12.70 14.79
C GLN A 383 15.94 -13.74 13.79
N TRP A 384 16.45 -13.30 12.65
CA TRP A 384 17.14 -14.17 11.70
C TRP A 384 18.41 -14.79 12.30
N ARG A 385 19.18 -14.02 13.07
CA ARG A 385 20.36 -14.54 13.79
C ARG A 385 20.01 -15.73 14.67
N VAL A 386 18.89 -15.64 15.40
CA VAL A 386 18.43 -16.75 16.27
C VAL A 386 18.16 -18.01 15.43
N LEU A 387 17.53 -17.88 14.27
CA LEU A 387 17.31 -19.01 13.36
C LEU A 387 18.63 -19.61 12.86
N THR A 388 19.57 -18.77 12.43
CA THR A 388 20.85 -19.26 11.89
C THR A 388 21.75 -19.91 12.94
N GLU A 389 21.71 -19.45 14.19
CA GLU A 389 22.47 -20.05 15.30
C GLU A 389 21.97 -21.47 15.66
N ARG A 390 20.75 -21.83 15.25
CA ARG A 390 20.20 -23.19 15.41
C ARG A 390 20.54 -24.15 14.29
N LEU A 391 21.12 -23.68 13.20
CA LEU A 391 21.42 -24.53 12.06
C LEU A 391 22.50 -25.56 12.43
N ASP A 392 22.24 -26.82 12.08
CA ASP A 392 23.27 -27.84 12.14
C ASP A 392 24.34 -27.55 11.08
N HIS A 393 25.55 -27.34 11.55
CA HIS A 393 26.73 -27.16 10.71
C HIS A 393 27.74 -28.30 10.91
N GLN A 394 27.45 -29.29 11.74
CA GLN A 394 28.39 -30.35 12.08
C GLN A 394 28.78 -31.16 10.84
N GLY A 395 30.09 -31.37 10.66
CA GLY A 395 30.64 -32.14 9.55
C GLY A 395 30.72 -31.43 8.20
N ARG A 396 30.33 -30.14 8.10
CA ARG A 396 30.30 -29.38 6.83
C ARG A 396 31.46 -28.40 6.74
N GLN A 397 32.09 -28.30 5.57
CA GLN A 397 33.23 -27.41 5.33
C GLN A 397 32.79 -26.12 4.63
N GLY A 398 33.21 -24.98 5.17
CA GLY A 398 32.99 -23.65 4.56
C GLY A 398 32.12 -22.73 5.40
N THR A 399 32.00 -21.48 4.96
CA THR A 399 31.14 -20.47 5.56
C THR A 399 29.69 -20.69 5.10
N PRO A 400 28.71 -20.89 6.01
CA PRO A 400 27.32 -21.09 5.63
C PRO A 400 26.70 -19.81 5.08
N LEU A 401 25.95 -19.94 4.00
CA LEU A 401 25.18 -18.92 3.32
C LEU A 401 23.73 -19.38 3.28
N VAL A 402 22.88 -18.74 4.08
CA VAL A 402 21.49 -19.13 4.29
C VAL A 402 20.60 -18.22 3.43
N VAL A 403 19.79 -18.84 2.58
CA VAL A 403 18.91 -18.15 1.64
C VAL A 403 17.47 -18.38 2.05
N PHE A 404 16.81 -17.33 2.54
CA PHE A 404 15.43 -17.36 2.99
C PHE A 404 14.46 -16.90 1.90
N HIS A 405 13.33 -17.58 1.80
CA HIS A 405 12.22 -17.19 0.95
C HIS A 405 10.93 -17.03 1.78
N PRO A 406 10.30 -15.84 1.78
CA PRO A 406 9.18 -15.57 2.69
C PRO A 406 7.81 -16.06 2.19
N LEU A 407 7.65 -16.41 0.91
CA LEU A 407 6.34 -16.80 0.37
C LEU A 407 6.01 -18.26 0.70
N ALA A 408 4.72 -18.60 0.74
CA ALA A 408 4.24 -19.90 1.17
C ALA A 408 4.29 -21.01 0.09
N TRP A 409 4.99 -20.77 -1.02
CA TRP A 409 5.34 -21.77 -2.03
C TRP A 409 6.85 -21.81 -2.26
N GLY A 410 7.34 -22.89 -2.84
CA GLY A 410 8.77 -23.08 -3.09
C GLY A 410 9.23 -22.26 -4.29
N ARG A 411 10.47 -21.78 -4.24
CA ARG A 411 11.09 -21.01 -5.32
C ARG A 411 12.33 -21.74 -5.84
N SER A 412 12.40 -21.92 -7.14
CA SER A 412 13.58 -22.44 -7.83
C SER A 412 14.01 -21.45 -8.90
N GLY A 413 15.28 -21.06 -8.92
CA GLY A 413 15.78 -20.13 -9.92
C GLY A 413 17.11 -19.51 -9.50
N VAL A 414 17.59 -18.57 -10.31
CA VAL A 414 18.78 -17.78 -9.98
C VAL A 414 18.41 -16.73 -8.93
N ILE A 415 19.14 -16.75 -7.83
CA ILE A 415 19.04 -15.79 -6.72
C ILE A 415 20.22 -14.85 -6.79
N VAL A 416 20.00 -13.58 -6.49
CA VAL A 416 21.04 -12.57 -6.34
C VAL A 416 21.08 -12.10 -4.90
N GLY A 417 22.26 -12.10 -4.30
CA GLY A 417 22.45 -11.60 -2.93
C GLY A 417 23.85 -11.06 -2.70
N GLU A 418 24.05 -10.44 -1.55
CA GLU A 418 25.32 -9.87 -1.12
C GLU A 418 26.02 -10.79 -0.11
N VAL A 419 27.34 -10.98 -0.27
CA VAL A 419 28.17 -11.78 0.64
C VAL A 419 29.30 -10.91 1.18
N GLU A 420 29.40 -10.84 2.51
CA GLU A 420 30.43 -10.09 3.21
C GLU A 420 31.71 -10.90 3.45
N PHE A 421 32.84 -10.28 3.14
CA PHE A 421 34.18 -10.81 3.36
C PHE A 421 35.02 -9.86 4.22
N ALA A 422 36.05 -10.43 4.87
CA ALA A 422 37.05 -9.65 5.57
C ALA A 422 37.79 -8.71 4.59
N PRO A 423 38.36 -7.59 5.08
CA PRO A 423 39.14 -6.72 4.21
C PRO A 423 40.32 -7.49 3.60
N LYS A 424 40.57 -7.24 2.31
CA LYS A 424 41.60 -7.93 1.50
C LYS A 424 41.42 -9.45 1.35
N ASP A 425 40.27 -10.01 1.72
CA ASP A 425 40.00 -11.42 1.47
C ASP A 425 39.91 -11.66 -0.05
N PRO A 426 40.78 -12.50 -0.65
CA PRO A 426 40.75 -12.79 -2.07
C PRO A 426 39.49 -13.56 -2.48
N ARG A 427 38.80 -14.20 -1.53
CA ARG A 427 37.55 -14.93 -1.79
C ARG A 427 36.41 -14.01 -2.23
N ALA A 428 36.50 -12.70 -2.00
CA ALA A 428 35.48 -11.79 -2.50
C ALA A 428 35.38 -11.78 -4.04
N GLU A 429 36.46 -12.13 -4.74
CA GLU A 429 36.50 -12.21 -6.22
C GLU A 429 36.37 -13.64 -6.75
N SER A 430 36.80 -14.64 -5.98
CA SER A 430 36.76 -16.04 -6.43
C SER A 430 36.65 -17.02 -5.27
N PHE A 431 35.56 -17.78 -5.27
CA PHE A 431 35.27 -18.81 -4.27
C PHE A 431 34.53 -19.98 -4.94
N MET A 432 34.16 -20.98 -4.15
CA MET A 432 33.31 -22.09 -4.58
C MET A 432 32.11 -22.16 -3.63
N LEU A 433 30.90 -22.33 -4.19
CA LEU A 433 29.71 -22.66 -3.42
C LEU A 433 29.47 -24.16 -3.49
N ARG A 434 28.97 -24.72 -2.39
CA ARG A 434 28.55 -26.12 -2.29
C ARG A 434 27.17 -26.22 -1.66
N ASP A 435 26.38 -27.18 -2.10
CA ASP A 435 25.10 -27.49 -1.45
C ASP A 435 25.31 -28.34 -0.17
N GLU A 436 24.21 -28.73 0.45
CA GLU A 436 24.19 -29.60 1.63
C GLU A 436 24.85 -30.98 1.39
N ALA A 437 24.79 -31.49 0.16
CA ALA A 437 25.42 -32.75 -0.24
C ALA A 437 26.92 -32.58 -0.60
N GLY A 438 27.46 -31.36 -0.45
CA GLY A 438 28.83 -31.01 -0.80
C GLY A 438 29.07 -30.88 -2.31
N GLN A 439 28.03 -30.92 -3.14
CA GLN A 439 28.15 -30.79 -4.59
C GLN A 439 28.41 -29.32 -4.96
N PRO A 440 29.31 -29.04 -5.92
CA PRO A 440 29.57 -27.67 -6.35
C PRO A 440 28.32 -27.01 -6.97
N VAL A 441 28.00 -25.80 -6.50
CA VAL A 441 26.95 -24.94 -7.05
C VAL A 441 27.60 -23.86 -7.91
N PRO A 442 27.23 -23.72 -9.19
CA PRO A 442 27.78 -22.66 -10.03
C PRO A 442 27.29 -21.30 -9.55
N HIS A 443 28.14 -20.28 -9.68
CA HIS A 443 27.77 -18.90 -9.35
C HIS A 443 28.53 -17.92 -10.24
N GLN A 444 28.05 -16.68 -10.23
CA GLN A 444 28.60 -15.56 -10.97
C GLN A 444 28.76 -14.38 -10.02
N VAL A 445 30.00 -13.90 -9.84
CA VAL A 445 30.27 -12.66 -9.09
C VAL A 445 29.95 -11.49 -10.02
N LEU A 446 28.98 -10.66 -9.62
CA LEU A 446 28.48 -9.53 -10.41
C LEU A 446 29.29 -8.25 -10.18
N GLY A 447 29.88 -8.12 -9.00
CA GLY A 447 30.69 -6.99 -8.60
C GLY A 447 31.18 -7.14 -7.17
N VAL A 448 32.26 -6.43 -6.83
CA VAL A 448 32.82 -6.39 -5.47
C VAL A 448 33.06 -4.95 -5.09
N GLU A 449 32.54 -4.55 -3.93
CA GLU A 449 32.66 -3.20 -3.39
C GLU A 449 33.33 -3.24 -2.02
N GLU A 450 33.97 -2.13 -1.64
CA GLU A 450 34.43 -1.94 -0.26
C GLU A 450 33.39 -1.13 0.51
N ARG A 451 32.95 -1.65 1.65
CA ARG A 451 32.01 -0.99 2.58
C ARG A 451 32.60 -0.95 3.97
N PHE A 452 32.14 -0.02 4.80
CA PHE A 452 32.51 0.02 6.22
C PHE A 452 31.39 -0.61 7.05
N SER A 453 31.76 -1.60 7.86
CA SER A 453 30.90 -2.02 8.98
C SER A 453 31.32 -1.25 10.21
N LEU A 454 30.36 -0.66 10.92
CA LEU A 454 30.59 -0.21 12.28
C LEU A 454 30.68 -1.48 13.16
N GLU A 455 31.75 -1.65 13.91
CA GLU A 455 31.73 -2.48 15.11
C GLU A 455 31.91 -1.52 16.29
N PRO A 456 31.44 -1.82 17.52
CA PRO A 456 31.58 -0.91 18.63
C PRO A 456 33.03 -0.46 18.75
N LEU A 457 33.24 0.85 18.56
CA LEU A 457 34.51 1.57 18.74
C LEU A 457 35.57 1.42 17.63
N LYS A 458 35.35 0.68 16.53
CA LYS A 458 36.27 0.66 15.37
C LYS A 458 35.55 0.46 14.03
N PRO A 459 35.71 1.38 13.04
CA PRO A 459 35.28 1.10 11.67
C PRO A 459 36.16 -0.01 11.09
N LEU A 460 35.53 -1.07 10.59
CA LEU A 460 36.24 -2.15 9.89
C LEU A 460 35.85 -2.12 8.41
N PRO A 461 36.81 -1.97 7.49
CA PRO A 461 36.52 -2.15 6.08
C PRO A 461 36.13 -3.61 5.82
N ARG A 462 35.14 -3.82 4.96
CA ARG A 462 34.63 -5.12 4.51
C ARG A 462 34.59 -5.10 2.99
N ARG A 463 34.76 -6.26 2.37
CA ARG A 463 34.47 -6.43 0.94
C ARG A 463 33.10 -7.06 0.81
N VAL A 464 32.22 -6.51 -0.01
CA VAL A 464 30.89 -7.05 -0.28
C VAL A 464 30.85 -7.50 -1.73
N ALA A 465 30.68 -8.79 -1.97
CA ALA A 465 30.50 -9.32 -3.31
C ALA A 465 29.01 -9.52 -3.58
N ARG A 466 28.52 -9.00 -4.71
CA ARG A 466 27.17 -9.29 -5.20
C ARG A 466 27.24 -10.52 -6.09
N VAL A 467 26.45 -11.55 -5.78
CA VAL A 467 26.62 -12.90 -6.35
C VAL A 467 25.29 -13.44 -6.86
N ALA A 468 25.27 -13.98 -8.07
CA ALA A 468 24.15 -14.74 -8.63
C ALA A 468 24.44 -16.25 -8.57
N PHE A 469 23.47 -17.06 -8.13
CA PHE A 469 23.59 -18.53 -8.06
C PHE A 469 22.21 -19.20 -8.14
N PRO A 470 22.09 -20.41 -8.71
CA PRO A 470 20.83 -21.14 -8.66
C PRO A 470 20.60 -21.68 -7.25
N ALA A 471 19.36 -21.57 -6.77
CA ALA A 471 18.92 -22.19 -5.53
C ALA A 471 17.51 -22.76 -5.67
N GLN A 472 17.25 -23.82 -4.92
CA GLN A 472 15.91 -24.34 -4.66
C GLN A 472 15.60 -24.08 -3.19
N ILE A 473 14.65 -23.19 -2.95
CA ILE A 473 14.29 -22.72 -1.62
C ILE A 473 12.88 -23.24 -1.29
N PRO A 474 12.70 -23.94 -0.17
CA PRO A 474 11.38 -24.39 0.24
C PRO A 474 10.43 -23.22 0.57
N PRO A 475 9.11 -23.48 0.59
CA PRO A 475 8.10 -22.55 1.10
C PRO A 475 8.42 -22.01 2.48
N CYS A 476 8.23 -20.69 2.67
CA CYS A 476 8.41 -19.94 3.92
C CYS A 476 9.55 -20.53 4.75
N GLY A 477 10.74 -20.50 4.18
CA GLY A 477 11.80 -21.42 4.55
C GLY A 477 13.12 -21.02 3.95
N TYR A 478 14.13 -21.86 4.15
CA TYR A 478 15.48 -21.57 3.70
C TYR A 478 16.21 -22.79 3.16
N THR A 479 17.27 -22.53 2.41
CA THR A 479 18.32 -23.49 2.08
C THR A 479 19.69 -22.91 2.43
N THR A 480 20.65 -23.77 2.74
CA THR A 480 22.00 -23.37 3.14
C THR A 480 23.02 -23.86 2.12
N LEU A 481 23.82 -22.93 1.60
CA LEU A 481 25.00 -23.19 0.78
C LEU A 481 26.26 -22.97 1.61
N TYR A 482 27.37 -23.57 1.19
CA TYR A 482 28.65 -23.48 1.88
C TYR A 482 29.70 -22.84 0.97
N LEU A 483 30.25 -21.71 1.42
CA LEU A 483 31.31 -21.00 0.74
C LEU A 483 32.68 -21.55 1.17
N THR A 484 33.44 -22.05 0.20
CA THR A 484 34.83 -22.53 0.39
C THR A 484 35.80 -21.82 -0.54
N ALA A 485 37.09 -21.86 -0.22
CA ALA A 485 38.13 -21.43 -1.16
C ALA A 485 38.14 -22.35 -2.40
N GLY A 486 38.22 -21.77 -3.58
CA GLY A 486 38.19 -22.52 -4.84
C GLY A 486 37.79 -21.64 -6.01
N LYS A 487 37.76 -22.24 -7.20
CA LYS A 487 37.21 -21.59 -8.38
C LYS A 487 35.70 -21.86 -8.48
N PRO A 488 34.91 -20.93 -9.05
CA PRO A 488 33.51 -21.16 -9.32
C PRO A 488 33.30 -22.41 -10.18
N ALA A 489 32.27 -23.19 -9.87
CA ALA A 489 31.84 -24.25 -10.78
C ALA A 489 31.28 -23.63 -12.07
N GLN A 490 31.50 -24.30 -13.21
CA GLN A 490 30.95 -23.84 -14.48
C GLN A 490 29.42 -24.03 -14.48
N ALA A 491 28.70 -23.00 -14.90
CA ALA A 491 27.27 -23.11 -15.20
C ALA A 491 27.08 -23.31 -16.70
N GLN A 492 26.30 -24.32 -17.07
CA GLN A 492 25.73 -24.45 -18.40
C GLN A 492 24.22 -24.21 -18.27
N THR A 493 23.74 -23.16 -18.91
CA THR A 493 22.35 -22.71 -18.79
C THR A 493 21.70 -22.57 -20.16
N ASP A 494 20.42 -22.21 -20.16
CA ASP A 494 19.66 -21.83 -21.34
C ASP A 494 19.98 -20.42 -21.86
N LEU A 495 20.76 -19.64 -21.10
CA LEU A 495 21.04 -18.23 -21.37
C LEU A 495 22.12 -18.07 -22.44
N LYS A 496 21.84 -17.23 -23.44
CA LYS A 496 22.76 -16.96 -24.56
C LYS A 496 22.84 -15.47 -24.84
N VAL A 497 24.07 -14.98 -25.07
CA VAL A 497 24.32 -13.64 -25.58
C VAL A 497 24.07 -13.62 -27.09
N LEU A 498 23.33 -12.62 -27.56
CA LEU A 498 23.11 -12.29 -28.97
C LEU A 498 23.89 -11.01 -29.34
N PRO A 499 24.10 -10.70 -30.63
CA PRO A 499 24.81 -9.49 -31.03
C PRO A 499 24.24 -8.18 -30.47
N ASN A 500 22.92 -8.12 -30.27
CA ASN A 500 22.19 -6.96 -29.78
C ASN A 500 21.17 -7.32 -28.69
N GLY A 501 21.43 -8.33 -27.86
CA GLY A 501 20.52 -8.72 -26.78
C GLY A 501 20.84 -10.10 -26.20
N ALA A 502 19.86 -10.76 -25.63
CA ALA A 502 20.02 -12.07 -25.01
C ALA A 502 18.77 -12.93 -25.20
N GLU A 503 18.92 -14.24 -25.08
CA GLU A 503 17.77 -15.16 -25.06
C GLU A 503 17.96 -16.25 -24.00
N ASN A 504 16.83 -16.78 -23.53
CA ASN A 504 16.78 -17.97 -22.69
C ASN A 504 15.70 -18.93 -23.23
N GLN A 505 15.21 -19.88 -22.44
CA GLN A 505 14.19 -20.83 -22.90
C GLN A 505 12.79 -20.19 -23.11
N TYR A 506 12.49 -19.09 -22.42
CA TYR A 506 11.17 -18.45 -22.46
C TYR A 506 11.07 -17.33 -23.49
N LEU A 507 12.14 -16.52 -23.62
CA LEU A 507 12.10 -15.30 -24.40
C LEU A 507 13.38 -15.02 -25.15
N ARG A 508 13.26 -14.16 -26.16
CA ARG A 508 14.35 -13.50 -26.84
C ARG A 508 14.20 -11.99 -26.72
N LEU A 509 15.24 -11.34 -26.20
CA LEU A 509 15.40 -9.90 -26.06
C LEU A 509 16.33 -9.38 -27.16
N GLU A 510 15.89 -8.33 -27.84
CA GLU A 510 16.70 -7.54 -28.77
C GLU A 510 16.58 -6.05 -28.40
N ILE A 511 17.70 -5.33 -28.39
CA ILE A 511 17.81 -3.92 -28.04
C ILE A 511 18.07 -3.13 -29.33
N ALA A 512 17.18 -2.19 -29.63
CA ALA A 512 17.31 -1.32 -30.80
C ALA A 512 18.31 -0.18 -30.55
N ALA A 513 18.77 0.47 -31.62
CA ALA A 513 19.71 1.59 -31.54
C ALA A 513 19.16 2.82 -30.79
N ASN A 514 17.83 2.95 -30.71
CA ASN A 514 17.16 3.99 -29.92
C ASN A 514 16.90 3.58 -28.46
N GLY A 515 17.33 2.39 -28.05
CA GLY A 515 17.19 1.87 -26.69
C GLY A 515 15.88 1.13 -26.40
N THR A 516 14.92 1.14 -27.35
CA THR A 516 13.69 0.36 -27.18
C THR A 516 13.96 -1.14 -27.28
N LEU A 517 13.12 -1.94 -26.62
CA LEU A 517 13.23 -3.39 -26.59
C LEU A 517 12.23 -4.03 -27.57
N ARG A 518 12.68 -5.13 -28.15
CA ARG A 518 11.86 -6.11 -28.85
C ARG A 518 11.94 -7.42 -28.07
N LEU A 519 10.80 -7.90 -27.57
CA LEU A 519 10.69 -9.14 -26.83
C LEU A 519 9.86 -10.14 -27.63
N THR A 520 10.37 -11.36 -27.79
CA THR A 520 9.64 -12.46 -28.43
C THR A 520 9.43 -13.58 -27.42
N HIS A 521 8.17 -13.96 -27.19
CA HIS A 521 7.83 -15.11 -26.36
C HIS A 521 8.01 -16.39 -27.16
N LYS A 522 8.96 -17.25 -26.77
CA LYS A 522 9.38 -18.42 -27.57
C LYS A 522 8.31 -19.51 -27.65
N GLY A 523 7.42 -19.59 -26.64
CA GLY A 523 6.32 -20.56 -26.64
C GLY A 523 5.21 -20.22 -27.63
N THR A 524 4.87 -18.94 -27.79
CA THR A 524 3.76 -18.50 -28.68
C THR A 524 4.26 -17.93 -30.00
N GLY A 525 5.55 -17.61 -30.10
CA GLY A 525 6.14 -16.89 -31.25
C GLY A 525 5.73 -15.42 -31.37
N ARG A 526 4.93 -14.89 -30.43
CA ARG A 526 4.48 -13.50 -30.44
C ARG A 526 5.63 -12.56 -30.09
N THR A 527 5.74 -11.47 -30.84
CA THR A 527 6.76 -10.44 -30.64
C THR A 527 6.12 -9.09 -30.33
N PHE A 528 6.62 -8.45 -29.29
CA PHE A 528 6.24 -7.11 -28.85
C PHE A 528 7.44 -6.18 -29.09
N SER A 529 7.21 -5.01 -29.67
CA SER A 529 8.27 -4.09 -30.12
C SER A 529 8.01 -2.68 -29.64
N GLY A 530 9.07 -1.88 -29.52
CA GLY A 530 8.95 -0.49 -29.05
C GLY A 530 8.73 -0.37 -27.54
N LEU A 531 8.99 -1.45 -26.80
CA LEU A 531 8.92 -1.47 -25.34
C LEU A 531 10.05 -0.59 -24.75
N LEU A 532 9.86 -0.10 -23.52
CA LEU A 532 10.85 0.76 -22.84
C LEU A 532 11.10 2.10 -23.56
N ALA A 533 10.13 2.61 -24.32
CA ALA A 533 10.19 3.99 -24.79
C ALA A 533 9.78 4.94 -23.65
N PHE A 534 10.55 6.00 -23.44
CA PHE A 534 10.20 7.04 -22.47
C PHE A 534 9.34 8.11 -23.12
N GLU A 535 8.39 8.61 -22.35
CA GLU A 535 7.48 9.68 -22.71
C GLU A 535 7.51 10.74 -21.61
N ASP A 536 7.64 12.00 -22.00
CA ASP A 536 7.62 13.15 -21.11
C ASP A 536 6.50 14.11 -21.55
N THR A 537 5.57 14.42 -20.65
CA THR A 537 4.48 15.40 -20.85
C THR A 537 4.60 16.53 -19.83
N GLU A 538 4.13 17.73 -20.17
CA GLU A 538 4.04 18.81 -19.19
C GLU A 538 2.95 18.52 -18.15
N ASP A 539 3.14 19.00 -16.92
CA ASP A 539 2.14 18.94 -15.87
C ASP A 539 1.94 20.34 -15.27
N ALA A 540 0.88 21.00 -15.69
CA ALA A 540 0.43 22.29 -15.18
C ALA A 540 -0.46 22.17 -13.94
N GLY A 541 -0.69 20.95 -13.45
CA GLY A 541 -1.54 20.65 -12.31
C GLY A 541 -0.91 20.94 -10.95
N ASP A 542 -1.29 20.12 -9.98
CA ASP A 542 -0.93 20.20 -8.56
C ASP A 542 -0.72 18.80 -7.98
N GLU A 543 -0.53 18.68 -6.66
CA GLU A 543 -0.29 17.38 -6.02
C GLU A 543 -1.48 16.41 -6.15
N TYR A 544 -2.70 16.91 -6.38
CA TYR A 544 -3.87 16.07 -6.51
C TYR A 544 -4.10 15.56 -7.92
N ASP A 545 -3.90 16.41 -8.92
CA ASP A 545 -4.24 16.07 -10.30
C ASP A 545 -3.17 16.49 -11.30
N TYR A 546 -2.90 15.57 -12.23
CA TYR A 546 -2.25 15.91 -13.47
C TYR A 546 -3.16 16.83 -14.30
N SER A 547 -2.60 17.91 -14.85
CA SER A 547 -3.26 18.71 -15.87
C SER A 547 -2.30 19.01 -17.01
N PRO A 548 -2.65 18.72 -18.27
CA PRO A 548 -1.84 19.19 -19.40
C PRO A 548 -1.83 20.72 -19.44
N ALA A 549 -0.83 21.30 -20.11
CA ALA A 549 -0.85 22.73 -20.41
C ALA A 549 -1.79 23.02 -21.60
N VAL A 550 -2.15 24.29 -21.77
CA VAL A 550 -3.03 24.75 -22.86
C VAL A 550 -2.44 24.40 -24.23
N HIS A 551 -1.13 24.56 -24.40
CA HIS A 551 -0.40 24.14 -25.59
C HIS A 551 0.48 22.94 -25.23
N THR A 552 -0.08 21.76 -25.42
CA THR A 552 0.55 20.50 -25.02
C THR A 552 1.65 20.07 -25.97
N GLN A 553 2.70 19.45 -25.42
CA GLN A 553 3.79 18.84 -26.18
C GLN A 553 4.31 17.59 -25.47
N THR A 554 4.00 16.43 -26.04
CA THR A 554 4.60 15.15 -25.66
C THR A 554 5.96 14.97 -26.31
N LEU A 555 7.00 14.72 -25.51
CA LEU A 555 8.33 14.36 -25.97
C LEU A 555 8.53 12.85 -25.79
N THR A 556 9.23 12.21 -26.73
CA THR A 556 9.48 10.76 -26.67
C THR A 556 10.94 10.44 -26.96
N SER A 557 11.45 9.40 -26.31
CA SER A 557 12.80 8.88 -26.57
C SER A 557 12.92 8.07 -27.87
N GLN A 558 11.83 7.77 -28.59
CA GLN A 558 11.88 6.91 -29.78
C GLN A 558 12.78 7.46 -30.89
N GLY A 559 12.92 8.79 -30.99
CA GLY A 559 13.81 9.47 -31.93
C GLY A 559 15.26 9.61 -31.46
N ASN A 560 15.56 9.24 -30.21
CA ASN A 560 16.90 9.40 -29.63
C ASN A 560 17.80 8.22 -30.02
N ARG A 561 19.11 8.41 -29.88
CA ARG A 561 20.09 7.32 -29.99
C ARG A 561 20.56 6.93 -28.61
N ALA A 562 20.36 5.66 -28.24
CA ALA A 562 20.83 5.15 -26.96
C ALA A 562 22.29 4.67 -27.05
N ARG A 563 23.01 4.79 -25.93
CA ARG A 563 24.25 4.06 -25.71
C ARG A 563 23.90 2.75 -25.01
N VAL A 564 24.13 1.63 -25.70
CA VAL A 564 23.91 0.29 -25.15
C VAL A 564 25.25 -0.32 -24.80
N ARG A 565 25.42 -0.70 -23.53
CA ARG A 565 26.62 -1.37 -23.02
C ARG A 565 26.22 -2.64 -22.29
N GLN A 566 26.80 -3.77 -22.66
CA GLN A 566 26.72 -4.96 -21.82
C GLN A 566 27.58 -4.72 -20.57
N VAL A 567 26.94 -4.63 -19.40
CA VAL A 567 27.62 -4.38 -18.12
C VAL A 567 27.84 -5.67 -17.33
N GLU A 568 27.08 -6.71 -17.66
CA GLU A 568 27.18 -8.03 -17.04
C GLU A 568 27.00 -9.10 -18.11
N ALA A 569 27.96 -10.01 -18.19
CA ALA A 569 27.95 -11.14 -19.11
C ALA A 569 28.40 -12.38 -18.36
N GLY A 570 27.47 -13.26 -18.04
CA GLY A 570 27.80 -14.56 -17.49
C GLY A 570 26.70 -15.58 -17.74
N PRO A 571 26.94 -16.84 -17.32
CA PRO A 571 26.05 -17.93 -17.65
C PRO A 571 24.73 -17.87 -16.88
N LEU A 572 24.64 -17.16 -15.76
CA LEU A 572 23.41 -17.10 -14.96
C LEU A 572 22.59 -15.85 -15.25
N ARG A 573 23.26 -14.75 -15.60
CA ARG A 573 22.61 -13.44 -15.76
C ARG A 573 23.39 -12.57 -16.75
N ILE A 574 22.64 -11.87 -17.61
CA ILE A 574 23.15 -10.89 -18.57
C ILE A 574 22.41 -9.57 -18.32
N THR A 575 23.16 -8.48 -18.20
CA THR A 575 22.60 -7.14 -18.01
C THR A 575 23.16 -6.18 -19.06
N TYR A 576 22.27 -5.43 -19.70
CA TYR A 576 22.59 -4.32 -20.58
C TYR A 576 22.21 -3.01 -19.90
N GLU A 577 23.14 -2.06 -19.90
CA GLU A 577 22.86 -0.67 -19.59
C GLU A 577 22.47 0.06 -20.88
N VAL A 578 21.24 0.57 -20.92
CA VAL A 578 20.70 1.41 -21.98
C VAL A 578 20.64 2.85 -21.47
N SER A 579 21.57 3.69 -21.90
CA SER A 579 21.68 5.08 -21.47
C SER A 579 21.17 6.05 -22.55
N LEU A 580 20.37 7.00 -22.12
CA LEU A 580 19.80 8.10 -22.90
C LEU A 580 20.10 9.43 -22.21
N GLU A 581 20.34 10.46 -23.00
CA GLU A 581 20.29 11.84 -22.56
C GLU A 581 19.02 12.46 -23.14
N LEU A 582 18.10 12.86 -22.27
CA LEU A 582 16.81 13.42 -22.63
C LEU A 582 16.89 14.95 -22.50
N PRO A 583 16.92 15.71 -23.60
CA PRO A 583 16.84 17.16 -23.53
C PRO A 583 15.38 17.55 -23.27
N LEU A 584 15.07 17.94 -22.03
CA LEU A 584 13.71 18.23 -21.57
C LEU A 584 13.56 19.72 -21.24
N PRO A 585 12.40 20.34 -21.49
CA PRO A 585 12.14 21.71 -21.07
C PRO A 585 12.32 21.92 -19.57
N ALA A 586 12.99 23.01 -19.19
CA ALA A 586 13.36 23.30 -17.80
C ALA A 586 12.17 23.38 -16.83
N SER A 587 11.05 23.94 -17.31
CA SER A 587 9.79 24.10 -16.57
C SER A 587 8.65 24.40 -17.54
N LEU A 588 7.50 24.80 -17.01
CA LEU A 588 6.52 25.57 -17.78
C LEU A 588 7.01 27.00 -18.05
N SER A 589 6.41 27.66 -19.05
CA SER A 589 6.54 29.10 -19.29
C SER A 589 6.03 29.92 -18.10
N ALA A 590 6.38 31.22 -18.04
CA ALA A 590 5.96 32.09 -16.95
C ALA A 590 4.42 32.21 -16.82
N ASP A 591 3.69 32.12 -17.93
CA ASP A 591 2.22 32.09 -17.95
C ASP A 591 1.63 30.68 -17.77
N ARG A 592 2.49 29.65 -17.64
CA ARG A 592 2.16 28.24 -17.47
C ARG A 592 1.31 27.61 -18.56
N LYS A 593 1.17 28.27 -19.72
CA LYS A 593 0.34 27.76 -20.83
C LYS A 593 1.04 26.77 -21.74
N GLN A 594 2.36 26.66 -21.63
CA GLN A 594 3.18 25.78 -22.45
C GLN A 594 4.50 25.47 -21.73
N ARG A 595 5.30 24.57 -22.30
CA ARG A 595 6.66 24.33 -21.83
C ARG A 595 7.59 25.52 -22.11
N SER A 596 8.60 25.70 -21.27
CA SER A 596 9.66 26.69 -21.49
C SER A 596 10.51 26.34 -22.71
N ALA A 597 11.09 27.35 -23.37
CA ALA A 597 12.01 27.11 -24.49
C ALA A 597 13.39 26.60 -24.05
N GLU A 598 13.80 26.87 -22.81
CA GLU A 598 15.06 26.39 -22.25
C GLU A 598 14.99 24.86 -22.07
N GLN A 599 16.00 24.16 -22.59
CA GLN A 599 16.13 22.71 -22.45
C GLN A 599 17.29 22.36 -21.52
N VAL A 600 17.06 21.38 -20.66
CA VAL A 600 18.03 20.83 -19.70
C VAL A 600 18.20 19.35 -19.99
N PRO A 601 19.44 18.86 -20.17
CA PRO A 601 19.70 17.44 -20.35
C PRO A 601 19.48 16.70 -19.02
N CYS A 602 18.59 15.70 -19.07
CA CYS A 602 18.31 14.76 -17.99
C CYS A 602 18.81 13.37 -18.39
N SER A 603 19.71 12.78 -17.60
CA SER A 603 20.23 11.45 -17.87
C SER A 603 19.22 10.38 -17.44
N CYS A 604 18.94 9.42 -18.32
CA CYS A 604 18.12 8.26 -18.04
C CYS A 604 18.92 7.00 -18.40
N SER A 605 19.13 6.10 -17.44
CA SER A 605 19.84 4.83 -17.66
C SER A 605 19.01 3.65 -17.17
N SER A 606 18.78 2.66 -18.02
CA SER A 606 18.04 1.45 -17.68
C SER A 606 18.93 0.23 -17.72
N LEU A 607 19.00 -0.49 -16.60
CA LEU A 607 19.62 -1.80 -16.50
C LEU A 607 18.59 -2.87 -16.89
N VAL A 608 18.72 -3.42 -18.10
CA VAL A 608 17.83 -4.45 -18.66
C VAL A 608 18.47 -5.82 -18.46
N THR A 609 17.85 -6.65 -17.65
CA THR A 609 18.40 -7.93 -17.20
C THR A 609 17.61 -9.11 -17.76
N VAL A 610 18.32 -10.10 -18.29
CA VAL A 610 17.77 -11.43 -18.58
C VAL A 610 18.48 -12.46 -17.71
N THR A 611 17.69 -13.29 -17.05
CA THR A 611 18.16 -14.29 -16.08
C THR A 611 17.89 -15.70 -16.63
N ALA A 612 18.84 -16.62 -16.43
CA ALA A 612 18.68 -18.02 -16.81
C ALA A 612 17.44 -18.64 -16.12
N GLY A 613 16.62 -19.37 -16.88
CA GLY A 613 15.41 -19.99 -16.34
C GLY A 613 14.32 -19.04 -15.82
N SER A 614 14.37 -17.73 -16.13
CA SER A 614 13.31 -16.78 -15.75
C SER A 614 12.56 -16.24 -16.97
N PRO A 615 11.21 -16.15 -16.95
CA PRO A 615 10.43 -15.52 -18.02
C PRO A 615 10.41 -13.98 -17.93
N LEU A 616 11.02 -13.39 -16.89
CA LEU A 616 11.02 -11.94 -16.67
C LEU A 616 12.19 -11.25 -17.37
N VAL A 617 11.90 -10.06 -17.90
CA VAL A 617 12.93 -9.06 -18.20
C VAL A 617 12.85 -7.98 -17.13
N GLU A 618 13.81 -8.00 -16.20
CA GLU A 618 13.86 -7.05 -15.09
C GLU A 618 14.52 -5.74 -15.55
N VAL A 619 13.93 -4.61 -15.17
CA VAL A 619 14.41 -3.27 -15.52
C VAL A 619 14.54 -2.41 -14.27
N THR A 620 15.75 -1.90 -14.06
CA THR A 620 16.00 -0.82 -13.09
C THR A 620 16.35 0.45 -13.85
N THR A 621 15.48 1.45 -13.79
CA THR A 621 15.69 2.75 -14.45
C THR A 621 16.15 3.78 -13.43
N ARG A 622 17.30 4.41 -13.69
CA ARG A 622 17.80 5.58 -12.97
C ARG A 622 17.53 6.83 -13.79
N PHE A 623 16.91 7.83 -13.19
CA PHE A 623 16.60 9.11 -13.83
C PHE A 623 17.10 10.26 -12.96
N GLN A 624 17.90 11.14 -13.55
CA GLN A 624 18.32 12.38 -12.89
C GLN A 624 17.33 13.49 -13.29
N ASN A 625 16.34 13.75 -12.44
CA ASN A 625 15.41 14.83 -12.67
C ASN A 625 16.07 16.19 -12.40
N ARG A 626 16.10 17.04 -13.41
CA ARG A 626 16.63 18.42 -13.36
C ARG A 626 15.62 19.46 -13.84
N VAL A 627 14.40 19.02 -14.16
CA VAL A 627 13.34 19.84 -14.73
C VAL A 627 12.10 19.84 -13.83
N LYS A 628 11.16 20.73 -14.12
CA LYS A 628 9.97 20.99 -13.31
C LYS A 628 8.70 20.85 -14.16
N ASP A 629 7.56 20.72 -13.48
CA ASP A 629 6.23 20.78 -14.07
C ASP A 629 6.05 19.77 -15.23
N HIS A 630 6.38 18.50 -14.96
CA HIS A 630 6.39 17.45 -15.97
C HIS A 630 6.01 16.07 -15.40
N ARG A 631 5.63 15.15 -16.28
CA ARG A 631 5.35 13.74 -15.98
C ARG A 631 6.16 12.85 -16.91
N LEU A 632 6.98 11.98 -16.33
CA LEU A 632 7.78 10.98 -17.02
C LEU A 632 7.12 9.61 -16.92
N ARG A 633 6.91 8.96 -18.06
CA ARG A 633 6.33 7.62 -18.18
C ARG A 633 7.18 6.71 -19.05
N VAL A 634 6.98 5.41 -18.90
CA VAL A 634 7.54 4.39 -19.78
C VAL A 634 6.41 3.63 -20.47
N ARG A 635 6.60 3.38 -21.77
CA ARG A 635 5.59 2.85 -22.69
C ARG A 635 5.86 1.39 -23.03
N PHE A 636 4.80 0.59 -23.05
CA PHE A 636 4.81 -0.82 -23.46
C PHE A 636 3.70 -1.08 -24.48
N PRO A 637 3.98 -0.89 -25.78
CA PRO A 637 3.03 -1.23 -26.82
C PRO A 637 2.75 -2.73 -26.83
N THR A 638 1.48 -3.11 -26.63
CA THR A 638 1.09 -4.53 -26.53
C THR A 638 0.65 -5.08 -27.88
N SER A 639 0.23 -4.23 -28.81
CA SER A 639 -0.43 -4.62 -30.06
C SER A 639 -1.69 -5.49 -29.88
N ILE A 640 -2.22 -5.56 -28.65
CA ILE A 640 -3.43 -6.29 -28.31
C ILE A 640 -4.59 -5.30 -28.34
N THR A 641 -5.66 -5.66 -29.06
CA THR A 641 -6.91 -4.90 -29.07
C THR A 641 -7.88 -5.49 -28.07
N GLY A 642 -8.67 -4.64 -27.42
CA GLY A 642 -9.62 -5.04 -26.40
C GLY A 642 -10.04 -3.84 -25.56
N ASP A 643 -11.06 -4.03 -24.73
CA ASP A 643 -11.67 -3.01 -23.90
C ASP A 643 -11.43 -3.24 -22.40
N ARG A 644 -10.65 -4.28 -22.03
CA ARG A 644 -10.40 -4.69 -20.63
C ARG A 644 -8.92 -4.71 -20.29
N VAL A 645 -8.63 -4.37 -19.04
CA VAL A 645 -7.31 -4.48 -18.41
C VAL A 645 -7.46 -5.16 -17.05
N TYR A 646 -6.47 -5.96 -16.66
CA TYR A 646 -6.43 -6.65 -15.37
C TYR A 646 -5.31 -6.05 -14.51
N ALA A 647 -5.63 -5.60 -13.31
CA ALA A 647 -4.64 -4.99 -12.42
C ALA A 647 -4.70 -5.62 -11.03
N ASP A 648 -3.54 -5.78 -10.40
CA ASP A 648 -3.44 -6.18 -9.00
C ASP A 648 -4.05 -5.09 -8.11
N GLY A 649 -5.07 -5.45 -7.35
CA GLY A 649 -5.71 -4.60 -6.36
C GLY A 649 -5.54 -5.16 -4.94
N HIS A 650 -6.45 -4.78 -4.05
CA HIS A 650 -6.38 -5.20 -2.65
C HIS A 650 -7.06 -6.55 -2.48
N PHE A 651 -6.28 -7.61 -2.30
CA PHE A 651 -6.74 -9.01 -2.17
C PHE A 651 -7.53 -9.56 -3.37
N ALA A 652 -7.60 -8.83 -4.49
CA ALA A 652 -8.25 -9.26 -5.72
C ALA A 652 -7.55 -8.67 -6.94
N VAL A 653 -7.60 -9.40 -8.06
CA VAL A 653 -7.23 -8.85 -9.37
C VAL A 653 -8.49 -8.23 -9.96
N LEU A 654 -8.43 -6.93 -10.23
CA LEU A 654 -9.57 -6.16 -10.71
C LEU A 654 -9.54 -6.08 -12.23
N GLU A 655 -10.70 -6.32 -12.83
CA GLU A 655 -10.94 -6.07 -14.24
C GLU A 655 -11.50 -4.65 -14.40
N ARG A 656 -10.88 -3.84 -15.27
CA ARG A 656 -11.33 -2.47 -15.54
C ARG A 656 -11.58 -2.25 -17.03
N PRO A 657 -12.57 -1.41 -17.38
CA PRO A 657 -12.72 -0.95 -18.75
C PRO A 657 -11.56 0.00 -19.12
N ILE A 658 -11.07 -0.11 -20.35
CA ILE A 658 -10.04 0.78 -20.93
C ILE A 658 -10.66 2.12 -21.36
N THR A 659 -11.91 2.10 -21.80
CA THR A 659 -12.58 3.31 -22.29
C THR A 659 -12.95 4.24 -21.14
N VAL A 660 -12.55 5.51 -21.27
CA VAL A 660 -12.98 6.59 -20.38
C VAL A 660 -14.33 7.13 -20.89
N PRO A 661 -15.38 7.14 -20.06
CA PRO A 661 -16.69 7.62 -20.50
C PRO A 661 -16.68 9.14 -20.69
N GLU A 662 -17.31 9.61 -21.78
CA GLU A 662 -17.60 11.03 -21.97
C GLU A 662 -18.78 11.44 -21.09
N VAL A 663 -18.55 12.39 -20.19
CA VAL A 663 -19.54 12.82 -19.20
C VAL A 663 -19.67 14.34 -19.16
N SER A 664 -20.82 14.82 -18.66
CA SER A 664 -21.08 16.24 -18.45
C SER A 664 -21.62 16.49 -17.04
N GLY A 665 -21.24 17.62 -16.44
CA GLY A 665 -21.72 18.06 -15.12
C GLY A 665 -21.13 17.31 -13.92
N TRP A 666 -20.14 16.44 -14.12
CA TRP A 666 -19.40 15.78 -13.03
C TRP A 666 -18.52 16.80 -12.28
N ALA A 667 -18.39 16.62 -10.96
CA ALA A 667 -17.48 17.43 -10.14
C ALA A 667 -16.02 17.30 -10.60
N GLN A 668 -15.62 16.11 -11.03
CA GLN A 668 -14.38 15.86 -11.75
C GLN A 668 -14.62 14.85 -12.88
N PRO A 669 -14.34 15.21 -14.14
CA PRO A 669 -14.40 14.27 -15.26
C PRO A 669 -13.48 13.05 -15.02
N PRO A 670 -13.89 11.84 -15.43
CA PRO A 670 -13.05 10.66 -15.41
C PRO A 670 -11.74 10.87 -16.18
N VAL A 671 -10.64 10.38 -15.60
CA VAL A 671 -9.33 10.36 -16.26
C VAL A 671 -8.92 8.91 -16.55
N PRO A 672 -8.08 8.67 -17.59
CA PRO A 672 -7.66 7.32 -17.95
C PRO A 672 -6.68 6.70 -16.94
N THR A 673 -6.07 7.50 -16.08
CA THR A 673 -5.15 7.07 -15.02
C THR A 673 -5.86 6.18 -13.99
N GLN A 674 -5.22 5.07 -13.62
CA GLN A 674 -5.75 4.07 -12.69
C GLN A 674 -4.68 3.59 -11.71
N HIS A 675 -5.13 3.04 -10.58
CA HIS A 675 -4.27 2.49 -9.52
C HIS A 675 -3.91 1.03 -9.77
N GLN A 676 -2.66 0.62 -9.58
CA GLN A 676 -2.22 -0.78 -9.48
C GLN A 676 -1.37 -1.00 -8.22
N ARG A 677 -1.35 -2.22 -7.71
CA ARG A 677 -0.37 -2.63 -6.69
C ARG A 677 0.89 -3.21 -7.35
N TYR A 678 0.94 -4.52 -7.60
CA TYR A 678 2.15 -5.16 -8.14
C TYR A 678 2.20 -5.28 -9.66
N PHE A 679 1.06 -5.30 -10.36
CA PHE A 679 1.08 -5.43 -11.82
C PHE A 679 -0.17 -4.86 -12.49
N VAL A 680 -0.02 -4.61 -13.79
CA VAL A 680 -1.08 -4.42 -14.77
C VAL A 680 -0.83 -5.35 -15.95
N ASP A 681 -1.89 -5.91 -16.51
CA ASP A 681 -1.86 -6.88 -17.60
C ASP A 681 -2.91 -6.56 -18.69
N VAL A 682 -2.47 -6.68 -19.94
CA VAL A 682 -3.33 -6.63 -21.14
C VAL A 682 -3.10 -7.92 -21.92
N ASN A 683 -4.17 -8.68 -22.12
CA ASN A 683 -4.15 -9.97 -22.81
C ASN A 683 -5.38 -10.17 -23.71
N ASP A 684 -5.27 -11.09 -24.67
CA ASP A 684 -6.35 -11.51 -25.58
C ASP A 684 -6.81 -12.97 -25.37
N GLY A 685 -6.45 -13.58 -24.23
CA GLY A 685 -6.67 -15.00 -23.94
C GLY A 685 -5.73 -15.97 -24.68
N GLN A 686 -4.88 -15.50 -25.60
CA GLN A 686 -3.85 -16.31 -26.27
C GLN A 686 -2.43 -15.83 -25.96
N ALA A 687 -2.25 -14.52 -25.87
CA ALA A 687 -1.02 -13.86 -25.51
C ALA A 687 -1.33 -12.65 -24.62
N GLY A 688 -0.39 -12.30 -23.75
CA GLY A 688 -0.50 -11.11 -22.92
C GLY A 688 0.85 -10.53 -22.58
N LEU A 689 0.82 -9.26 -22.21
CA LEU A 689 1.95 -8.49 -21.72
C LEU A 689 1.56 -7.86 -20.38
N ALA A 690 2.24 -8.31 -19.34
CA ALA A 690 2.13 -7.74 -18.00
C ALA A 690 3.36 -6.90 -17.66
N VAL A 691 3.12 -5.81 -16.93
CA VAL A 691 4.16 -4.96 -16.35
C VAL A 691 4.06 -5.08 -14.83
N LEU A 692 5.10 -5.64 -14.22
CA LEU A 692 5.23 -5.80 -12.78
C LEU A 692 6.03 -4.61 -12.24
N ASN A 693 5.76 -4.16 -11.02
CA ASN A 693 6.43 -3.00 -10.42
C ASN A 693 6.70 -3.18 -8.92
N ARG A 694 7.55 -2.30 -8.36
CA ARG A 694 7.71 -2.13 -6.92
C ARG A 694 7.57 -0.65 -6.55
N GLY A 695 6.39 -0.29 -6.06
CA GLY A 695 6.08 1.06 -5.57
C GLY A 695 5.77 2.07 -6.67
N LEU A 696 5.20 1.64 -7.80
CA LEU A 696 4.77 2.48 -8.92
C LEU A 696 3.27 2.29 -9.16
N PRO A 697 2.41 2.93 -8.34
CA PRO A 697 1.00 2.56 -8.29
C PRO A 697 0.16 3.18 -9.40
N GLU A 698 0.72 4.06 -10.24
CA GLU A 698 -0.01 4.71 -11.32
C GLU A 698 0.28 4.06 -12.69
N TYR A 699 -0.79 3.65 -13.38
CA TYR A 699 -0.73 3.26 -14.78
C TYR A 699 -1.85 3.91 -15.60
N GLU A 700 -1.68 3.91 -16.92
CA GLU A 700 -2.70 4.29 -17.89
C GLU A 700 -2.67 3.29 -19.06
N ILE A 701 -3.84 2.92 -19.59
CA ILE A 701 -3.91 2.23 -20.88
C ILE A 701 -4.22 3.24 -21.96
N VAL A 702 -3.35 3.34 -22.96
CA VAL A 702 -3.49 4.25 -24.08
C VAL A 702 -3.88 3.47 -25.33
N PRO A 703 -5.12 3.62 -25.83
CA PRO A 703 -5.52 3.05 -27.10
C PRO A 703 -4.76 3.71 -28.27
N THR A 704 -4.27 2.91 -29.20
CA THR A 704 -3.62 3.37 -30.43
C THR A 704 -4.19 2.65 -31.65
N ALA A 705 -3.84 3.12 -32.86
CA ALA A 705 -4.23 2.43 -34.09
C ALA A 705 -3.67 1.00 -34.19
N GLN A 706 -2.60 0.69 -33.44
CA GLN A 706 -1.93 -0.61 -33.44
C GLN A 706 -2.38 -1.51 -32.28
N GLY A 707 -3.28 -1.05 -31.41
CA GLY A 707 -3.71 -1.75 -30.19
C GLY A 707 -3.47 -0.92 -28.93
N ASN A 708 -3.60 -1.54 -27.77
CA ASN A 708 -3.43 -0.87 -26.49
C ASN A 708 -1.96 -0.79 -26.08
N GLU A 709 -1.56 0.28 -25.41
CA GLU A 709 -0.25 0.41 -24.78
C GLU A 709 -0.42 0.59 -23.27
N ILE A 710 0.43 -0.08 -22.49
CA ILE A 710 0.55 0.20 -21.06
C ILE A 710 1.52 1.36 -20.90
N ALA A 711 1.10 2.41 -20.21
CA ALA A 711 1.95 3.51 -19.78
C ALA A 711 2.11 3.45 -18.26
N LEU A 712 3.32 3.18 -17.79
CA LEU A 712 3.67 3.17 -16.38
C LEU A 712 4.26 4.54 -16.01
N THR A 713 3.65 5.23 -15.04
CA THR A 713 4.18 6.52 -14.59
C THR A 713 5.36 6.30 -13.65
N LEU A 714 6.50 6.92 -13.98
CA LEU A 714 7.72 6.84 -13.18
C LEU A 714 7.85 8.04 -12.26
N LEU A 715 7.55 9.25 -12.76
CA LEU A 715 7.67 10.49 -11.98
C LEU A 715 6.60 11.48 -12.40
N ARG A 716 6.02 12.17 -11.43
CA ARG A 716 5.21 13.38 -11.65
C ARG A 716 5.75 14.48 -10.75
N ALA A 717 6.03 15.63 -11.35
CA ALA A 717 6.68 16.76 -10.71
C ALA A 717 5.84 18.03 -10.90
N VAL A 718 5.41 18.61 -9.78
CA VAL A 718 4.55 19.80 -9.72
C VAL A 718 5.07 20.77 -8.66
N GLY A 719 4.61 22.03 -8.69
CA GLY A 719 5.11 23.07 -7.77
C GLY A 719 4.13 23.54 -6.71
N TYR A 720 2.95 22.92 -6.63
CA TYR A 720 1.82 23.42 -5.83
C TYR A 720 1.05 22.26 -5.21
N LEU A 721 0.61 22.46 -3.96
CA LEU A 721 -0.27 21.55 -3.25
C LEU A 721 -1.64 21.50 -3.93
N SER A 722 -2.26 22.68 -4.09
CA SER A 722 -3.56 22.84 -4.72
C SER A 722 -3.56 24.03 -5.66
N ARG A 723 -4.30 23.90 -6.77
CA ARG A 723 -4.58 24.96 -7.74
C ARG A 723 -6.03 24.92 -8.20
N GLY A 724 -6.49 26.09 -8.66
CA GLY A 724 -7.88 26.36 -9.07
C GLY A 724 -8.13 26.40 -10.57
N ASP A 725 -7.08 26.38 -11.38
CA ASP A 725 -7.07 26.72 -12.81
C ASP A 725 -6.68 25.55 -13.72
N LEU A 726 -6.91 24.31 -13.26
CA LEU A 726 -6.60 23.09 -14.00
C LEU A 726 -7.59 22.86 -15.15
N LEU A 727 -7.13 22.20 -16.21
CA LEU A 727 -7.99 21.77 -17.32
C LEU A 727 -8.75 20.47 -17.00
N THR A 728 -8.22 19.67 -16.08
CA THR A 728 -8.73 18.33 -15.73
C THR A 728 -9.63 18.31 -14.50
N ARG A 729 -9.63 19.39 -13.69
CA ARG A 729 -10.46 19.52 -12.50
C ARG A 729 -10.89 20.97 -12.28
N PRO A 730 -12.19 21.25 -12.05
CA PRO A 730 -12.65 22.59 -11.71
C PRO A 730 -12.33 22.95 -10.25
N GLY A 731 -11.98 24.21 -10.00
CA GLY A 731 -11.78 24.73 -8.64
C GLY A 731 -10.53 24.18 -7.96
N ASN A 732 -10.41 24.37 -6.65
CA ASN A 732 -9.31 23.86 -5.83
C ASN A 732 -9.70 22.52 -5.16
N ALA A 733 -8.75 21.62 -4.95
CA ALA A 733 -8.95 20.41 -4.16
C ALA A 733 -8.64 20.65 -2.68
N GLY A 734 -7.62 21.46 -2.40
CA GLY A 734 -7.29 21.95 -1.07
C GLY A 734 -7.39 23.47 -0.91
N PRO A 735 -6.87 24.04 0.18
CA PRO A 735 -7.02 25.47 0.47
C PRO A 735 -6.15 26.33 -0.45
N TRP A 736 -6.81 27.21 -1.20
CA TRP A 736 -6.20 28.23 -2.09
C TRP A 736 -5.06 27.68 -2.99
N THR A 737 -4.35 28.58 -3.66
CA THR A 737 -3.12 28.22 -4.37
C THR A 737 -1.94 28.24 -3.41
N MET A 738 -1.40 27.07 -3.05
CA MET A 738 -0.28 26.94 -2.10
C MET A 738 0.97 26.31 -2.76
N PRO A 739 2.15 26.91 -2.60
CA PRO A 739 3.39 26.38 -3.18
C PRO A 739 3.90 25.16 -2.41
N ALA A 740 4.39 24.17 -3.15
CA ALA A 740 5.03 22.95 -2.65
C ALA A 740 6.26 22.65 -3.52
N PRO A 741 7.35 23.44 -3.42
CA PRO A 741 8.48 23.37 -4.35
C PRO A 741 9.22 22.03 -4.32
N GLU A 742 9.22 21.28 -3.21
CA GLU A 742 9.84 19.94 -3.17
C GLU A 742 8.99 18.88 -3.91
N ALA A 743 7.71 19.15 -4.20
CA ALA A 743 6.89 18.29 -5.05
C ALA A 743 7.38 18.21 -6.51
N GLN A 744 8.34 19.08 -6.89
CA GLN A 744 9.04 19.00 -8.18
C GLN A 744 9.96 17.79 -8.27
N CYS A 745 10.24 17.11 -7.15
CA CYS A 745 11.00 15.87 -7.11
C CYS A 745 12.33 15.97 -7.88
N LEU A 746 13.09 17.05 -7.67
CA LEU A 746 14.41 17.20 -8.28
C LEU A 746 15.40 16.22 -7.65
N GLY A 747 16.37 15.74 -8.42
CA GLY A 747 17.38 14.80 -7.93
C GLY A 747 17.36 13.44 -8.63
N GLU A 748 18.04 12.47 -8.03
CA GLU A 748 18.11 11.10 -8.55
C GLU A 748 16.87 10.30 -8.13
N HIS A 749 16.32 9.53 -9.08
CA HIS A 749 15.23 8.59 -8.85
C HIS A 749 15.60 7.22 -9.42
N ILE A 750 15.17 6.16 -8.72
CA ILE A 750 15.41 4.78 -9.12
C ILE A 750 14.07 4.04 -9.14
N PHE A 751 13.73 3.46 -10.28
CA PHE A 751 12.47 2.76 -10.51
C PHE A 751 12.72 1.29 -10.83
N HIS A 752 11.91 0.40 -10.25
CA HIS A 752 12.02 -1.05 -10.45
C HIS A 752 10.73 -1.60 -11.05
N PHE A 753 10.85 -2.21 -12.22
CA PHE A 753 9.74 -2.89 -12.89
C PHE A 753 10.26 -4.09 -13.71
N ALA A 754 9.35 -4.96 -14.13
CA ALA A 754 9.68 -6.09 -14.99
C ALA A 754 8.61 -6.29 -16.07
N ILE A 755 9.03 -6.82 -17.21
CA ILE A 755 8.15 -7.14 -18.33
C ILE A 755 7.98 -8.66 -18.37
N LEU A 756 6.73 -9.11 -18.42
CA LEU A 756 6.37 -10.52 -18.53
C LEU A 756 5.51 -10.72 -19.79
N LEU A 757 5.96 -11.62 -20.67
CA LEU A 757 5.13 -12.13 -21.75
C LEU A 757 4.55 -13.49 -21.32
N HIS A 758 3.25 -13.69 -21.50
CA HIS A 758 2.59 -14.92 -21.07
C HIS A 758 1.54 -15.40 -22.08
N GLN A 759 1.00 -16.59 -21.83
CA GLN A 759 0.01 -17.26 -22.68
C GLN A 759 -1.40 -16.93 -22.19
N GLY A 760 -1.81 -15.68 -22.39
CA GLY A 760 -3.22 -15.26 -22.38
C GLY A 760 -3.90 -15.05 -21.03
N GLU A 761 -3.43 -15.68 -19.94
CA GLU A 761 -4.13 -15.62 -18.65
C GLU A 761 -3.34 -14.84 -17.58
N TRP A 762 -3.96 -13.82 -16.97
CA TRP A 762 -3.37 -12.99 -15.91
C TRP A 762 -3.09 -13.79 -14.63
N SER A 763 -3.77 -14.92 -14.41
CA SER A 763 -3.60 -15.74 -13.20
C SER A 763 -2.16 -16.26 -13.03
N GLN A 764 -1.44 -16.43 -14.14
CA GLN A 764 -0.02 -16.81 -14.16
C GLN A 764 0.91 -15.67 -13.71
N VAL A 765 0.44 -14.42 -13.80
CA VAL A 765 1.21 -13.21 -13.46
C VAL A 765 1.31 -13.03 -11.94
N VAL A 766 0.24 -13.36 -11.19
CA VAL A 766 0.16 -13.12 -9.74
C VAL A 766 1.36 -13.71 -9.00
N ARG A 767 1.70 -14.97 -9.28
CA ARG A 767 2.84 -15.64 -8.63
C ARG A 767 4.15 -14.90 -8.87
N LEU A 768 4.45 -14.57 -10.13
CA LEU A 768 5.70 -13.89 -10.50
C LEU A 768 5.74 -12.46 -9.96
N ALA A 769 4.60 -11.78 -9.88
CA ALA A 769 4.47 -10.46 -9.25
C ALA A 769 4.82 -10.51 -7.76
N GLN A 770 4.31 -11.52 -7.03
CA GLN A 770 4.66 -11.73 -5.61
C GLN A 770 6.15 -12.09 -5.44
N GLU A 771 6.71 -12.93 -6.32
CA GLU A 771 8.14 -13.28 -6.29
C GLU A 771 9.08 -12.10 -6.66
N PHE A 772 8.60 -11.16 -7.48
CA PHE A 772 9.30 -9.92 -7.83
C PHE A 772 9.25 -8.91 -6.68
N ALA A 773 8.10 -8.80 -6.00
CA ALA A 773 7.92 -7.94 -4.85
C ALA A 773 8.68 -8.43 -3.60
N ALA A 774 8.72 -9.74 -3.35
CA ALA A 774 9.37 -10.35 -2.18
C ALA A 774 10.63 -11.14 -2.58
N LEU A 775 11.78 -10.46 -2.63
CA LEU A 775 13.06 -11.06 -2.98
C LEU A 775 13.59 -12.01 -1.88
N PRO A 776 14.31 -13.09 -2.23
CA PRO A 776 14.93 -13.94 -1.22
C PRO A 776 16.03 -13.18 -0.47
N LEU A 777 16.11 -13.42 0.84
CA LEU A 777 17.11 -12.82 1.71
C LEU A 777 18.32 -13.75 1.82
N LEU A 778 19.52 -13.28 1.47
CA LEU A 778 20.77 -14.01 1.66
C LEU A 778 21.49 -13.49 2.90
N VAL A 779 21.79 -14.37 3.85
CA VAL A 779 22.55 -14.04 5.05
C VAL A 779 23.68 -15.04 5.26
N ARG A 780 24.80 -14.55 5.77
CA ARG A 780 25.94 -15.37 6.15
C ARG A 780 25.69 -15.96 7.56
N GLY A 781 25.66 -17.29 7.68
CA GLY A 781 25.20 -17.99 8.89
C GLY A 781 26.21 -18.04 10.04
N ASP A 782 27.50 -17.78 9.78
CA ASP A 782 28.56 -17.65 10.80
C ASP A 782 28.82 -16.18 11.20
N SER A 783 28.13 -15.22 10.57
CA SER A 783 28.26 -13.80 10.90
C SER A 783 27.09 -13.32 11.76
N ARG A 784 27.40 -12.41 12.70
CA ARG A 784 26.38 -11.60 13.40
C ARG A 784 25.91 -10.40 12.56
N SER A 785 26.41 -10.27 11.32
CA SER A 785 26.12 -9.21 10.36
C SER A 785 25.45 -9.80 9.12
N GLY A 786 24.11 -9.86 9.14
CA GLY A 786 23.34 -10.08 7.92
C GLY A 786 23.13 -8.75 7.20
N LEU A 787 23.42 -8.71 5.89
CA LEU A 787 23.01 -7.61 5.03
C LEU A 787 21.62 -7.93 4.47
N LEU A 788 20.69 -7.00 4.62
CA LEU A 788 19.43 -7.03 3.88
C LEU A 788 19.69 -6.62 2.42
N PRO A 789 18.83 -6.98 1.45
CA PRO A 789 18.93 -6.43 0.09
C PRO A 789 19.08 -4.92 0.10
N GLU A 790 19.83 -4.36 -0.87
CA GLU A 790 20.18 -2.92 -0.97
C GLU A 790 18.96 -2.00 -0.76
N GLU A 791 17.82 -2.36 -1.34
CA GLU A 791 16.54 -1.65 -1.23
C GLU A 791 15.98 -1.52 0.21
N PHE A 792 16.43 -2.37 1.14
CA PHE A 792 16.07 -2.32 2.55
C PHE A 792 17.21 -1.81 3.43
N GLN A 793 18.32 -1.33 2.88
CA GLN A 793 19.43 -0.80 3.70
C GLN A 793 19.19 0.69 3.99
N SER A 794 18.99 1.07 5.26
CA SER A 794 19.27 2.44 5.73
C SER A 794 20.65 2.45 6.39
N ALA A 795 21.41 3.54 6.24
CA ALA A 795 22.81 3.71 6.68
C ALA A 795 23.24 2.74 7.80
N SER A 796 24.18 1.85 7.47
CA SER A 796 24.77 0.77 8.27
C SER A 796 24.68 0.98 9.80
N LEU A 797 23.64 0.43 10.43
CA LEU A 797 23.53 0.35 11.89
C LEU A 797 23.99 -1.03 12.37
N SER A 798 25.14 -1.06 13.02
CA SER A 798 25.66 -2.24 13.70
C SER A 798 25.16 -2.37 15.13
N ARG A 799 24.75 -3.59 15.49
CA ARG A 799 24.35 -4.08 16.83
C ARG A 799 23.11 -3.43 17.47
N GLY A 800 22.04 -4.22 17.59
CA GLY A 800 21.14 -4.16 18.75
C GLY A 800 21.73 -5.02 19.88
N GLY A 801 21.34 -4.73 21.13
CA GLY A 801 21.92 -5.31 22.34
C GLY A 801 21.87 -6.84 22.44
N GLU A 802 22.71 -7.39 23.32
CA GLU A 802 22.75 -8.81 23.64
C GLU A 802 21.40 -9.28 24.18
N ALA A 803 20.57 -9.89 23.32
CA ALA A 803 19.58 -10.83 23.81
C ALA A 803 20.36 -11.99 24.43
N GLN A 804 20.45 -12.00 25.76
CA GLN A 804 20.95 -13.13 26.52
C GLN A 804 20.06 -14.33 26.19
N LEU A 805 20.52 -15.21 25.30
CA LEU A 805 19.93 -16.53 25.14
C LEU A 805 20.13 -17.25 26.48
N GLN A 806 19.04 -17.38 27.24
CA GLN A 806 19.03 -18.20 28.45
C GLN A 806 19.14 -19.67 28.03
N GLU A 807 20.25 -20.30 28.45
CA GLU A 807 20.57 -21.74 28.34
C GLU A 807 20.67 -22.34 26.92
N PRO A 808 21.45 -23.41 26.71
CA PRO A 808 21.60 -24.01 25.38
C PRO A 808 20.30 -24.72 25.00
N LEU A 809 19.49 -24.03 24.20
CA LEU A 809 18.19 -24.51 23.76
C LEU A 809 18.32 -25.75 22.84
N PRO A 810 17.61 -26.85 23.12
CA PRO A 810 17.81 -28.15 22.45
C PRO A 810 16.96 -28.28 21.17
N ALA A 811 17.58 -28.01 20.00
CA ALA A 811 17.21 -28.57 18.68
C ALA A 811 18.13 -27.97 17.61
N SER A 812 18.72 -28.83 16.77
CA SER A 812 19.44 -28.39 15.56
C SER A 812 18.48 -28.39 14.37
N LEU A 813 18.38 -27.26 13.66
CA LEU A 813 17.64 -27.15 12.41
C LEU A 813 18.46 -27.72 11.24
N PRO A 814 17.83 -28.40 10.27
CA PRO A 814 18.55 -28.92 9.10
C PRO A 814 19.05 -27.78 8.18
N ALA A 815 19.93 -28.09 7.21
CA ALA A 815 20.45 -27.08 6.27
C ALA A 815 19.38 -26.52 5.34
N THR A 816 18.34 -27.32 5.06
CA THR A 816 17.20 -26.92 4.25
C THR A 816 15.92 -27.22 5.04
N HIS A 817 15.06 -26.23 5.22
CA HIS A 817 13.85 -26.37 6.01
C HIS A 817 12.71 -25.48 5.51
N SER A 818 11.49 -26.03 5.50
CA SER A 818 10.24 -25.30 5.24
C SER A 818 9.52 -25.15 6.56
N PHE A 819 9.18 -23.92 6.98
CA PHE A 819 8.40 -23.73 8.21
C PHE A 819 6.89 -23.78 7.96
N LEU A 820 6.47 -23.28 6.80
CA LEU A 820 5.07 -23.15 6.44
C LEU A 820 4.91 -23.32 4.92
N ALA A 821 3.97 -24.15 4.50
CA ALA A 821 3.63 -24.32 3.09
C ALA A 821 2.11 -24.19 2.88
N LEU A 822 1.70 -23.47 1.84
CA LEU A 822 0.31 -23.28 1.47
C LEU A 822 0.11 -23.70 0.01
N GLN A 823 -0.85 -24.60 -0.21
CA GLN A 823 -1.18 -25.10 -1.54
C GLN A 823 -2.70 -25.08 -1.75
N PRO A 824 -3.22 -24.80 -2.96
CA PRO A 824 -2.47 -24.39 -4.16
C PRO A 824 -1.94 -22.95 -4.08
N GLU A 825 -1.08 -22.57 -5.01
CA GLU A 825 -0.46 -21.22 -5.08
C GLU A 825 -1.45 -20.09 -5.37
N THR A 826 -2.71 -20.42 -5.70
CA THR A 826 -3.81 -19.44 -5.77
C THR A 826 -4.27 -18.97 -4.39
N LEU A 827 -3.83 -19.63 -3.31
CA LEU A 827 -3.92 -19.10 -1.95
C LEU A 827 -2.61 -18.42 -1.59
N VAL A 828 -2.65 -17.08 -1.54
CA VAL A 828 -1.47 -16.26 -1.31
C VAL A 828 -1.40 -15.88 0.17
N LEU A 829 -0.29 -16.20 0.83
CA LEU A 829 0.00 -15.75 2.20
C LEU A 829 0.09 -14.22 2.21
N SER A 830 -0.62 -13.55 3.12
CA SER A 830 -0.54 -12.10 3.35
C SER A 830 0.10 -11.76 4.69
N ALA A 831 -0.12 -12.57 5.73
CA ALA A 831 0.51 -12.37 7.04
C ALA A 831 0.92 -13.70 7.70
N LEU A 832 2.10 -13.69 8.32
CA LEU A 832 2.55 -14.66 9.31
C LEU A 832 3.11 -13.87 10.49
N LYS A 833 2.40 -13.87 11.61
CA LYS A 833 2.79 -13.11 12.81
C LYS A 833 2.32 -13.79 14.09
N ARG A 834 2.69 -13.24 15.25
CA ARG A 834 2.09 -13.62 16.53
C ARG A 834 0.71 -12.95 16.69
N SER A 835 -0.25 -13.63 17.33
CA SER A 835 -1.57 -13.06 17.66
C SER A 835 -1.47 -11.82 18.56
N GLU A 836 -2.44 -10.91 18.46
CA GLU A 836 -2.52 -9.68 19.26
C GLU A 836 -2.76 -9.95 20.76
N ASP A 837 -3.40 -11.08 21.11
CA ASP A 837 -3.82 -11.41 22.47
C ASP A 837 -3.02 -12.54 23.14
N GLY A 838 -2.13 -13.21 22.40
CA GLY A 838 -1.53 -14.47 22.86
C GLY A 838 -0.22 -14.86 22.17
N PRO A 839 0.35 -16.02 22.53
CA PRO A 839 1.56 -16.58 21.91
C PRO A 839 1.31 -17.30 20.58
N ASP A 840 0.06 -17.45 20.18
CA ASP A 840 -0.33 -18.23 19.00
C ASP A 840 0.12 -17.56 17.71
N LEU A 841 0.23 -18.35 16.64
CA LEU A 841 0.56 -17.83 15.31
C LEU A 841 -0.71 -17.49 14.54
N ILE A 842 -0.70 -16.34 13.87
CA ILE A 842 -1.72 -15.92 12.90
C ILE A 842 -1.17 -16.14 11.51
N VAL A 843 -1.87 -16.94 10.74
CA VAL A 843 -1.64 -17.15 9.30
C VAL A 843 -2.84 -16.59 8.56
N ARG A 844 -2.61 -15.56 7.74
CA ARG A 844 -3.63 -14.97 6.88
C ARG A 844 -3.28 -15.22 5.43
N CYS A 845 -4.25 -15.69 4.66
CA CYS A 845 -4.12 -15.86 3.23
C CYS A 845 -5.37 -15.38 2.50
N TYR A 846 -5.26 -15.13 1.21
CA TYR A 846 -6.40 -14.79 0.36
C TYR A 846 -6.37 -15.61 -0.92
N ASN A 847 -7.57 -15.87 -1.46
CA ASN A 847 -7.73 -16.52 -2.75
C ASN A 847 -7.57 -15.47 -3.86
N CYS A 848 -6.61 -15.65 -4.77
CA CYS A 848 -6.42 -14.74 -5.90
C CYS A 848 -7.13 -15.20 -7.19
N SER A 849 -8.18 -16.02 -7.07
CA SER A 849 -8.93 -16.56 -8.21
C SER A 849 -10.44 -16.26 -8.14
N PRO A 850 -11.13 -16.23 -9.29
CA PRO A 850 -12.58 -16.00 -9.37
C PRO A 850 -13.42 -17.23 -9.00
N ALA A 851 -12.81 -18.32 -8.52
CA ALA A 851 -13.50 -19.53 -8.09
C ALA A 851 -13.14 -19.86 -6.63
N PRO A 852 -14.01 -20.52 -5.85
CA PRO A 852 -13.64 -21.04 -4.55
C PRO A 852 -12.46 -22.00 -4.62
N VAL A 853 -11.57 -21.92 -3.63
CA VAL A 853 -10.37 -22.76 -3.53
C VAL A 853 -10.35 -23.47 -2.19
N THR A 854 -10.12 -24.78 -2.22
CA THR A 854 -9.75 -25.54 -1.01
C THR A 854 -8.28 -25.84 -1.08
N GLY A 855 -7.56 -25.48 -0.02
CA GLY A 855 -6.13 -25.65 0.11
C GLY A 855 -5.72 -26.30 1.42
N ARG A 856 -4.42 -26.57 1.52
CA ARG A 856 -3.80 -27.19 2.67
C ARG A 856 -2.71 -26.26 3.18
N LEU A 857 -2.81 -25.92 4.46
CA LEU A 857 -1.77 -25.24 5.21
C LEU A 857 -0.99 -26.31 5.99
N ARG A 858 0.30 -26.45 5.69
CA ARG A 858 1.19 -27.37 6.38
C ARG A 858 2.19 -26.59 7.22
N SER A 859 2.30 -26.97 8.49
CA SER A 859 3.24 -26.41 9.44
C SER A 859 4.37 -27.39 9.73
N ALA A 860 5.58 -26.87 9.92
CA ALA A 860 6.72 -27.67 10.40
C ALA A 860 6.54 -28.13 11.86
N TRP A 861 5.76 -27.41 12.65
CA TRP A 861 5.57 -27.71 14.06
C TRP A 861 4.32 -28.56 14.27
N PRO A 862 4.30 -29.44 15.29
CA PRO A 862 3.07 -30.09 15.71
C PRO A 862 2.08 -29.04 16.21
N LEU A 863 0.84 -29.13 15.74
CA LEU A 863 -0.26 -28.25 16.06
C LEU A 863 -1.11 -28.91 17.13
N ARG A 864 -1.30 -28.22 18.26
CA ARG A 864 -2.25 -28.62 19.30
C ARG A 864 -3.68 -28.36 18.84
N ALA A 865 -3.90 -27.21 18.21
CA ALA A 865 -5.19 -26.81 17.67
C ALA A 865 -5.01 -25.81 16.52
N ALA A 866 -6.03 -25.71 15.69
CA ALA A 866 -6.17 -24.67 14.68
C ALA A 866 -7.58 -24.11 14.75
N THR A 867 -7.72 -22.79 14.67
CA THR A 867 -9.00 -22.10 14.77
C THR A 867 -9.12 -21.08 13.64
N LEU A 868 -10.19 -21.16 12.87
CA LEU A 868 -10.57 -20.09 11.95
C LEU A 868 -10.96 -18.87 12.78
N VAL A 869 -10.34 -17.73 12.50
CA VAL A 869 -10.60 -16.46 13.19
C VAL A 869 -11.03 -15.38 12.18
N ASN A 870 -11.70 -14.34 12.67
CA ASN A 870 -12.00 -13.16 11.86
C ASN A 870 -10.74 -12.28 11.67
N LEU A 871 -10.88 -11.11 11.02
CA LEU A 871 -9.72 -10.23 10.80
C LEU A 871 -9.22 -9.56 12.07
N ALA A 872 -10.11 -9.38 13.06
CA ALA A 872 -9.79 -8.98 14.44
C ALA A 872 -9.16 -10.10 15.30
N GLU A 873 -8.85 -11.25 14.69
CA GLU A 873 -8.27 -12.44 15.32
C GLU A 873 -9.18 -13.14 16.33
N GLU A 874 -10.49 -12.88 16.32
CA GLU A 874 -11.47 -13.48 17.22
C GLU A 874 -11.96 -14.84 16.69
N PRO A 875 -12.12 -15.87 17.55
CA PRO A 875 -12.54 -17.22 17.14
C PRO A 875 -13.88 -17.29 16.41
N ILE A 876 -13.91 -18.01 15.28
CA ILE A 876 -15.14 -18.35 14.53
C ILE A 876 -15.46 -19.84 14.72
N GLN A 877 -14.52 -20.72 14.36
CA GLN A 877 -14.71 -22.17 14.45
C GLN A 877 -13.37 -22.91 14.56
N SER A 878 -13.36 -24.02 15.29
CA SER A 878 -12.20 -24.93 15.31
C SER A 878 -12.06 -25.66 13.97
N LEU A 879 -10.83 -25.87 13.53
CA LEU A 879 -10.48 -26.62 12.33
C LEU A 879 -9.82 -27.95 12.73
N PRO A 880 -10.14 -29.05 12.02
CA PRO A 880 -9.47 -30.31 12.26
C PRO A 880 -7.99 -30.20 11.91
N VAL A 881 -7.15 -30.68 12.83
CA VAL A 881 -5.71 -30.84 12.59
C VAL A 881 -5.49 -32.27 12.10
N GLU A 882 -5.10 -32.40 10.84
CA GLU A 882 -4.69 -33.65 10.22
C GLU A 882 -3.22 -33.91 10.57
N ASP A 883 -2.86 -35.16 10.86
CA ASP A 883 -1.49 -35.65 11.11
C ASP A 883 -0.61 -34.82 12.08
N LYS A 884 -1.24 -33.97 12.91
CA LYS A 884 -0.63 -32.92 13.75
C LYS A 884 0.01 -31.77 12.97
N HIS A 885 0.10 -31.77 11.64
CA HIS A 885 0.87 -30.76 10.92
C HIS A 885 0.08 -30.04 9.83
N GLN A 886 -1.15 -30.47 9.54
CA GLN A 886 -1.90 -29.96 8.41
C GLN A 886 -3.29 -29.47 8.81
N VAL A 887 -3.71 -28.38 8.19
CA VAL A 887 -5.05 -27.81 8.29
C VAL A 887 -5.59 -27.59 6.89
N THR A 888 -6.80 -28.10 6.62
CA THR A 888 -7.52 -27.85 5.37
C THR A 888 -8.29 -26.53 5.47
N LEU A 889 -8.09 -25.63 4.50
CA LEU A 889 -8.70 -24.31 4.44
C LEU A 889 -9.56 -24.19 3.19
N THR A 890 -10.74 -23.58 3.33
CA THR A 890 -11.59 -23.24 2.18
C THR A 890 -11.79 -21.74 2.12
N ALA A 891 -11.38 -21.15 1.01
CA ALA A 891 -11.60 -19.75 0.69
C ALA A 891 -12.65 -19.64 -0.42
N ARG A 892 -13.59 -18.71 -0.29
CA ARG A 892 -14.47 -18.31 -1.41
C ARG A 892 -13.64 -17.66 -2.52
N GLN A 893 -14.22 -17.45 -3.70
CA GLN A 893 -13.60 -16.58 -4.72
C GLN A 893 -13.14 -15.28 -4.06
N TRP A 894 -11.91 -14.84 -4.32
CA TRP A 894 -11.34 -13.61 -3.73
C TRP A 894 -11.28 -13.56 -2.18
N GLY A 895 -11.71 -14.61 -1.47
CA GLY A 895 -11.95 -14.52 -0.04
C GLY A 895 -10.67 -14.52 0.80
N ILE A 896 -10.67 -13.73 1.88
CA ILE A 896 -9.62 -13.69 2.90
C ILE A 896 -9.94 -14.72 3.99
N VAL A 897 -8.94 -15.52 4.36
CA VAL A 897 -9.03 -16.56 5.39
C VAL A 897 -7.92 -16.34 6.42
N THR A 898 -8.27 -16.40 7.70
CA THR A 898 -7.34 -16.20 8.80
C THR A 898 -7.43 -17.36 9.77
N VAL A 899 -6.28 -17.94 10.10
CA VAL A 899 -6.18 -19.10 10.96
C VAL A 899 -5.24 -18.78 12.12
N ARG A 900 -5.70 -19.06 13.33
CA ARG A 900 -4.89 -19.08 14.53
C ARG A 900 -4.37 -20.51 14.73
N LEU A 901 -3.06 -20.66 14.87
CA LEU A 901 -2.37 -21.93 15.09
C LEU A 901 -1.78 -21.97 16.49
N GLU A 902 -2.24 -22.92 17.30
CA GLU A 902 -1.66 -23.24 18.61
C GLU A 902 -0.55 -24.27 18.41
N VAL A 903 0.70 -23.83 18.49
CA VAL A 903 1.87 -24.67 18.25
C VAL A 903 2.31 -25.38 19.54
N GLU A 904 2.64 -26.67 19.47
CA GLU A 904 3.34 -27.36 20.56
C GLU A 904 4.78 -26.82 20.63
N THR A 905 5.06 -25.89 21.57
CA THR A 905 6.42 -25.41 21.81
C THR A 905 7.25 -26.51 22.47
N ALA A 906 8.49 -26.68 21.99
CA ALA A 906 9.46 -27.68 22.48
C ALA A 906 9.87 -27.45 23.94
#